data_AF-A0A8A4TNY3-F1
#
_entry.id   AF-A0A8A4TNY3-F1
#
_cell.length_a   1.000
_cell.length_b   1.000
_cell.length_c   1.000
_cell.angle_alpha   90.00
_cell.angle_beta   90.00
_cell.angle_gamma   90.00
#
_symmetry.space_group_name_H-M   'P 1'
#
loop_
_entity.id
_entity.type
_entity.pdbx_description
1 polymer ?
#
loop_
_entity_poly.entity_id
_entity_poly.type
_entity_poly.pdbx_seq_one_letter_code
_entity_poly.pdbx_strand_id
1 'polypeptide(L)'
;MDGRLEHASEISWLHLSDFHFGKGQDWQQQRVMNALQRDVIGALEKDDLLPNWVCITGDIANKGLPTEYAAAVKAFDKLANAMGHDPVRDWFLVPGNHDVNRNSIGPFQKKQRQLFDRETVNEILTNAGTLSSFAERQSPFFTFTKDFLGAERAFTAKQPWRVEIREVAGLTIAFLCLNSAWACQDDEDARRIALGEYQVQQALNEARDRGAHLKIALFHHPFEDLREDDRVAVKDLLTAPDGCQFMLRGHLHDSELVYTKYPDSDCFPTAAGACWVDSTYPHRVNWTRLDLANRRIDMRVWSYAHERAGHWALDRRLYRNGFDGKISWPIPDSWRLHPGHSPQPPKASPSIPSTYRRWVQSRVTYSESLNLDEGSKEVRLADLYYPLDTSWETPEEEAERKKKEEQAAKEADRNARLDQGRGGVRRPLDDLLNFDDHRHFLIKGDPGSGKSTFLKYTAYRMLTNEASPCHPILLELKDFADWLDLSDKPATADSLLLWAEAELTSFGISRETLAKESQAGRLCWLLDGLDEVFVPEKRLAVAKILGQFNHCHGEAARVLITTRPHAWAQAGIQEALCLAGRVAPLLSLSQAGQRKLLIKWFEGASPNQGEDLQKNLARRAGGHPRIREMMENPLLLTVIATIFHAGKNLPEYRVELYERAIDVLLTRRFGHEAEHQNSERVPITRGLRRVARAMYEHNRVRSVPHELFVSWFRSTHDDEEKAAALVRRIGARSGFLRARGEPPEYAFSHLGFQEYLAALGFAAEADPFAVLEKHLDQGAWEEVILLTGAYLAKAGTHGGETFYAGLVARAEKEPEALKPLLLATKAAAEAPQGTVDAGAIRILQDRAQAWIANGKGEPEARQELGLALGRLGDPRLERNESVQWVKVAKGSFMMGSEAEEDSQPIHRVTISRDFYLSRYPVTNQEFAAFMNDRGYETEGYWSVRGWRWHTQSEAEFETWWQAFREKHELEEQVRKYFQPGLREPFFWNESKFNGRNQPVVGVSKYEAEAYCGWLKGQLDREPTAWWKMGEMEVRLPREAEWEYAARGPEGRTYPWGDAIPDRTRANYDVALRNTSVVGLYPQGTTAEGLWDMAGNVWEWCEDDWKEDYRARGEEARDPVGRVDGENACLRGGSWFNRARGLPAACRFGRRAGVRGSGVGFRCCCVAVPRAEP
;
A
#
# COMPACT_ATOMS: atom_id res chain seq x y z
N MET A 1 -25.61 -16.78 -44.50
CA MET A 1 -24.19 -16.37 -44.52
C MET A 1 -23.84 -15.98 -43.09
N ASP A 2 -23.59 -16.96 -42.23
CA ASP A 2 -23.13 -16.73 -40.86
C ASP A 2 -21.84 -17.52 -40.69
N GLY A 3 -20.72 -16.80 -40.68
CA GLY A 3 -19.38 -17.35 -40.54
C GLY A 3 -18.36 -16.32 -40.02
N ARG A 4 -18.82 -15.13 -39.59
CA ARG A 4 -17.93 -14.06 -39.08
C ARG A 4 -17.73 -14.09 -37.56
N LEU A 5 -18.49 -14.88 -36.80
CA LEU A 5 -18.44 -14.85 -35.32
C LEU A 5 -17.88 -16.12 -34.66
N GLU A 6 -17.76 -17.25 -35.37
CA GLU A 6 -17.38 -18.53 -34.74
C GLU A 6 -15.87 -18.67 -34.46
N HIS A 7 -15.02 -17.75 -34.92
CA HIS A 7 -13.57 -17.78 -34.70
C HIS A 7 -12.93 -16.42 -34.33
N ALA A 8 -13.71 -15.40 -33.97
CA ALA A 8 -13.14 -14.08 -33.67
C ALA A 8 -12.42 -14.08 -32.31
N SER A 9 -11.11 -13.81 -32.29
CA SER A 9 -10.35 -13.50 -31.06
C SER A 9 -10.57 -12.07 -30.57
N GLU A 10 -11.58 -11.39 -31.11
CA GLU A 10 -11.76 -9.95 -31.01
C GLU A 10 -13.23 -9.57 -30.87
N ILE A 11 -13.49 -8.58 -30.02
CA ILE A 11 -14.83 -8.07 -29.70
C ILE A 11 -14.80 -6.55 -29.86
N SER A 12 -15.81 -5.94 -30.47
CA SER A 12 -15.83 -4.49 -30.69
C SER A 12 -17.23 -3.89 -30.69
N TRP A 13 -17.33 -2.62 -30.30
CA TRP A 13 -18.59 -1.88 -30.33
C TRP A 13 -18.40 -0.41 -30.69
N LEU A 14 -19.45 0.18 -31.26
CA LEU A 14 -19.58 1.61 -31.52
C LEU A 14 -20.52 2.23 -30.48
N HIS A 15 -20.07 3.27 -29.79
CA HIS A 15 -20.83 3.98 -28.76
C HIS A 15 -21.28 5.36 -29.25
N LEU A 16 -22.60 5.57 -29.28
CA LEU A 16 -23.29 6.77 -29.75
C LEU A 16 -24.24 7.33 -28.67
N SER A 17 -24.54 8.62 -28.71
CA SER A 17 -25.45 9.28 -27.74
C SER A 17 -26.01 10.60 -28.29
N ASP A 18 -27.08 11.09 -27.66
CA ASP A 18 -27.66 12.45 -27.81
C ASP A 18 -27.96 12.85 -29.26
N PHE A 19 -28.92 12.17 -29.89
CA PHE A 19 -29.36 12.42 -31.27
C PHE A 19 -30.42 13.52 -31.37
N HIS A 20 -31.29 13.65 -30.36
CA HIS A 20 -32.38 14.62 -30.29
C HIS A 20 -33.25 14.73 -31.57
N PHE A 21 -33.74 13.61 -32.11
CA PHE A 21 -34.69 13.62 -33.23
C PHE A 21 -35.89 14.52 -32.92
N GLY A 22 -36.21 15.45 -33.82
CA GLY A 22 -37.27 16.47 -33.67
C GLY A 22 -36.85 17.79 -33.02
N LYS A 23 -35.58 17.97 -32.64
CA LYS A 23 -34.98 19.28 -32.31
C LYS A 23 -34.55 19.97 -33.62
N GLY A 24 -34.63 21.29 -33.75
CA GLY A 24 -34.13 22.02 -34.93
C GLY A 24 -34.79 21.70 -36.29
N GLN A 25 -34.08 21.93 -37.40
CA GLN A 25 -34.57 21.60 -38.76
C GLN A 25 -34.05 20.22 -39.22
N ASP A 26 -34.90 19.40 -39.85
CA ASP A 26 -34.62 18.02 -40.28
C ASP A 26 -33.29 17.85 -41.05
N TRP A 27 -32.91 18.83 -41.87
CA TRP A 27 -31.68 18.76 -42.67
C TRP A 27 -30.40 18.80 -41.82
N GLN A 28 -30.43 19.40 -40.63
CA GLN A 28 -29.28 19.48 -39.72
C GLN A 28 -28.95 18.10 -39.14
N GLN A 29 -29.98 17.35 -38.75
CA GLN A 29 -29.83 15.98 -38.27
C GLN A 29 -29.34 15.05 -39.36
N GLN A 30 -29.97 15.14 -40.54
CA GLN A 30 -29.61 14.33 -41.70
C GLN A 30 -28.15 14.58 -42.10
N ARG A 31 -27.67 15.83 -41.97
CA ARG A 31 -26.27 16.17 -42.23
C ARG A 31 -25.30 15.42 -41.33
N VAL A 32 -25.56 15.32 -40.02
CA VAL A 32 -24.69 14.60 -39.06
C VAL A 32 -24.75 13.10 -39.28
N MET A 33 -25.95 12.56 -39.48
CA MET A 33 -26.14 11.12 -39.69
C MET A 33 -25.52 10.64 -41.01
N ASN A 34 -25.68 11.42 -42.09
CA ASN A 34 -25.04 11.11 -43.37
C ASN A 34 -23.51 11.21 -43.27
N ALA A 35 -22.99 12.20 -42.52
CA ALA A 35 -21.55 12.31 -42.26
C ALA A 35 -21.04 11.15 -41.39
N LEU A 36 -21.80 10.71 -40.39
CA LEU A 36 -21.44 9.59 -39.52
C LEU A 36 -21.29 8.29 -40.34
N GLN A 37 -22.25 8.02 -41.22
CA GLN A 37 -22.18 6.89 -42.14
C GLN A 37 -20.99 7.01 -43.11
N ARG A 38 -20.78 8.19 -43.72
CA ARG A 38 -19.71 8.38 -44.70
C ARG A 38 -18.31 8.31 -44.09
N ASP A 39 -18.10 9.00 -42.97
CA ASP A 39 -16.76 9.29 -42.45
C ASP A 39 -16.34 8.32 -41.34
N VAL A 40 -17.25 7.88 -40.47
CA VAL A 40 -16.93 6.93 -39.38
C VAL A 40 -17.13 5.50 -39.85
N ILE A 41 -18.33 5.17 -40.32
CA ILE A 41 -18.62 3.79 -40.78
C ILE A 41 -17.77 3.47 -42.02
N GLY A 42 -17.67 4.39 -42.99
CA GLY A 42 -16.82 4.20 -44.16
C GLY A 42 -15.32 4.03 -43.83
N ALA A 43 -14.81 4.70 -42.79
CA ALA A 43 -13.42 4.51 -42.35
C ALA A 43 -13.23 3.16 -41.64
N LEU A 44 -14.17 2.76 -40.79
CA LEU A 44 -14.14 1.45 -40.13
C LEU A 44 -14.27 0.30 -41.14
N GLU A 45 -15.12 0.43 -42.15
CA GLU A 45 -15.26 -0.56 -43.23
C GLU A 45 -13.98 -0.69 -44.04
N LYS A 46 -13.34 0.43 -44.40
CA LYS A 46 -12.07 0.43 -45.14
C LYS A 46 -10.93 -0.26 -44.38
N ASP A 47 -10.91 -0.14 -43.06
CA ASP A 47 -9.90 -0.74 -42.19
C ASP A 47 -10.25 -2.18 -41.76
N ASP A 48 -11.39 -2.74 -42.21
CA ASP A 48 -11.95 -4.03 -41.77
C ASP A 48 -12.19 -4.09 -40.24
N LEU A 49 -12.68 -2.98 -39.69
CA LEU A 49 -12.92 -2.74 -38.26
C LEU A 49 -14.39 -2.44 -37.95
N LEU A 50 -15.33 -2.91 -38.78
CA LEU A 50 -16.76 -2.75 -38.48
C LEU A 50 -17.08 -3.37 -37.11
N PRO A 51 -17.82 -2.65 -36.24
CA PRO A 51 -18.08 -3.10 -34.88
C PRO A 51 -18.93 -4.37 -34.85
N ASN A 52 -18.79 -5.21 -33.82
CA ASN A 52 -19.74 -6.30 -33.59
C ASN A 52 -21.09 -5.75 -33.10
N TRP A 53 -21.07 -4.70 -32.28
CA TRP A 53 -22.26 -4.16 -31.64
C TRP A 53 -22.36 -2.63 -31.69
N VAL A 54 -23.58 -2.12 -31.55
CA VAL A 54 -23.85 -0.68 -31.41
C VAL A 54 -24.50 -0.42 -30.06
N CYS A 55 -23.92 0.49 -29.28
CA CYS A 55 -24.41 0.90 -27.97
C CYS A 55 -24.88 2.36 -28.03
N ILE A 56 -26.16 2.61 -27.73
CA ILE A 56 -26.75 3.95 -27.70
C ILE A 56 -27.15 4.31 -26.26
N THR A 57 -26.54 5.36 -25.72
CA THR A 57 -26.74 5.78 -24.33
C THR A 57 -27.64 6.99 -24.19
N GLY A 58 -28.88 6.91 -24.69
CA GLY A 58 -29.95 7.88 -24.42
C GLY A 58 -30.03 9.11 -25.32
N ASP A 59 -31.06 9.91 -25.06
CA ASP A 59 -31.44 11.13 -25.79
C ASP A 59 -31.60 10.92 -27.30
N ILE A 60 -32.34 9.86 -27.63
CA ILE A 60 -32.69 9.55 -29.02
C ILE A 60 -33.69 10.60 -29.50
N ALA A 61 -34.80 10.77 -28.78
CA ALA A 61 -35.81 11.78 -29.05
C ALA A 61 -35.45 13.12 -28.40
N ASN A 62 -36.15 14.19 -28.79
CA ASN A 62 -36.01 15.51 -28.15
C ASN A 62 -37.07 15.74 -27.07
N LYS A 63 -38.29 15.24 -27.27
CA LYS A 63 -39.44 15.40 -26.36
C LYS A 63 -40.16 14.08 -26.09
N GLY A 64 -39.53 12.95 -26.41
CA GLY A 64 -40.09 11.62 -26.24
C GLY A 64 -41.36 11.36 -27.07
N LEU A 65 -41.50 11.99 -28.25
CA LEU A 65 -42.72 11.86 -29.07
C LEU A 65 -42.62 10.70 -30.08
N PRO A 66 -43.71 9.98 -30.37
CA PRO A 66 -43.70 8.89 -31.35
C PRO A 66 -43.15 9.27 -32.74
N THR A 67 -43.41 10.50 -33.19
CA THR A 67 -42.92 11.01 -34.49
C THR A 67 -41.40 11.17 -34.52
N GLU A 68 -40.78 11.47 -33.39
CA GLU A 68 -39.34 11.62 -33.25
C GLU A 68 -38.65 10.25 -33.36
N TYR A 69 -39.19 9.23 -32.69
CA TYR A 69 -38.72 7.85 -32.82
C TYR A 69 -38.90 7.29 -34.23
N ALA A 70 -39.98 7.64 -34.93
CA ALA A 70 -40.16 7.24 -36.33
C ALA A 70 -39.08 7.83 -37.25
N ALA A 71 -38.56 9.03 -36.95
CA ALA A 71 -37.41 9.61 -37.64
C ALA A 71 -36.10 8.89 -37.25
N ALA A 72 -35.95 8.52 -35.98
CA ALA A 72 -34.81 7.74 -35.49
C ALA A 72 -34.69 6.38 -36.19
N VAL A 73 -35.78 5.62 -36.29
CA VAL A 73 -35.83 4.32 -37.00
C VAL A 73 -35.29 4.45 -38.42
N LYS A 74 -35.76 5.44 -39.20
CA LYS A 74 -35.30 5.65 -40.59
C LYS A 74 -33.80 5.94 -40.67
N ALA A 75 -33.23 6.60 -39.68
CA ALA A 75 -31.80 6.92 -39.64
C ALA A 75 -30.97 5.72 -39.17
N PHE A 76 -31.45 4.98 -38.16
CA PHE A 76 -30.79 3.79 -37.64
C PHE A 76 -30.83 2.63 -38.63
N ASP A 77 -31.91 2.44 -39.39
CA ASP A 77 -31.99 1.43 -40.46
C ASP A 77 -30.90 1.67 -41.52
N LYS A 78 -30.64 2.93 -41.88
CA LYS A 78 -29.57 3.27 -42.83
C LYS A 78 -28.18 2.91 -42.29
N LEU A 79 -27.93 3.18 -41.01
CA LEU A 79 -26.68 2.82 -40.35
C LEU A 79 -26.51 1.31 -40.21
N ALA A 80 -27.55 0.61 -39.78
CA ALA A 80 -27.54 -0.85 -39.64
C ALA A 80 -27.26 -1.51 -40.99
N ASN A 81 -27.92 -1.07 -42.06
CA ASN A 81 -27.65 -1.54 -43.41
C ASN A 81 -26.21 -1.27 -43.87
N ALA A 82 -25.65 -0.10 -43.54
CA ALA A 82 -24.26 0.24 -43.88
C ALA A 82 -23.23 -0.64 -43.14
N MET A 83 -23.54 -1.11 -41.94
CA MET A 83 -22.66 -2.01 -41.16
C MET A 83 -22.96 -3.50 -41.38
N GLY A 84 -24.04 -3.84 -42.09
CA GLY A 84 -24.54 -5.21 -42.20
C GLY A 84 -25.05 -5.78 -40.87
N HIS A 85 -25.54 -4.93 -39.97
CA HIS A 85 -26.06 -5.30 -38.65
C HIS A 85 -27.54 -5.64 -38.71
N ASP A 86 -27.96 -6.57 -37.85
CA ASP A 86 -29.37 -6.75 -37.48
C ASP A 86 -29.61 -6.04 -36.14
N PRO A 87 -30.40 -4.95 -36.08
CA PRO A 87 -30.70 -4.25 -34.83
C PRO A 87 -31.24 -5.16 -33.71
N VAL A 88 -32.01 -6.19 -34.06
CA VAL A 88 -32.58 -7.16 -33.10
C VAL A 88 -31.51 -8.03 -32.46
N ARG A 89 -30.33 -8.17 -33.07
CA ARG A 89 -29.20 -8.95 -32.52
C ARG A 89 -28.09 -8.05 -31.98
N ASP A 90 -27.77 -6.98 -32.69
CA ASP A 90 -26.47 -6.31 -32.61
C ASP A 90 -26.51 -4.97 -31.86
N TRP A 91 -27.71 -4.43 -31.55
CA TRP A 91 -27.87 -3.08 -31.00
C TRP A 91 -28.39 -3.08 -29.56
N PHE A 92 -27.82 -2.24 -28.69
CA PHE A 92 -28.20 -2.06 -27.29
C PHE A 92 -28.50 -0.58 -27.02
N LEU A 93 -29.69 -0.29 -26.49
CA LEU A 93 -30.17 1.06 -26.28
C LEU A 93 -30.66 1.24 -24.83
N VAL A 94 -30.46 2.44 -24.28
CA VAL A 94 -31.03 2.91 -23.00
C VAL A 94 -31.61 4.31 -23.18
N PRO A 95 -32.63 4.72 -22.41
CA PRO A 95 -33.24 6.04 -22.53
C PRO A 95 -32.47 7.14 -21.80
N GLY A 96 -32.56 8.37 -22.32
CA GLY A 96 -32.14 9.62 -21.66
C GLY A 96 -33.32 10.47 -21.19
N ASN A 97 -33.06 11.62 -20.57
CA ASN A 97 -34.11 12.49 -20.05
C ASN A 97 -34.96 13.14 -21.16
N HIS A 98 -34.44 13.29 -22.39
CA HIS A 98 -35.21 13.75 -23.55
C HIS A 98 -36.09 12.66 -24.18
N ASP A 99 -35.88 11.39 -23.81
CA ASP A 99 -36.76 10.28 -24.21
C ASP A 99 -38.05 10.21 -23.37
N VAL A 100 -38.21 11.12 -22.40
CA VAL A 100 -39.39 11.25 -21.53
C VAL A 100 -40.40 12.25 -22.12
N ASN A 101 -41.64 11.80 -22.32
CA ASN A 101 -42.73 12.69 -22.73
C ASN A 101 -43.22 13.57 -21.58
N ARG A 102 -42.68 14.78 -21.47
CA ARG A 102 -42.97 15.73 -20.38
C ARG A 102 -44.44 16.16 -20.30
N ASN A 103 -45.18 16.09 -21.40
CA ASN A 103 -46.61 16.44 -21.42
C ASN A 103 -47.49 15.44 -20.66
N SER A 104 -46.96 14.25 -20.38
CA SER A 104 -47.65 13.22 -19.60
C SER A 104 -47.38 13.29 -18.09
N ILE A 105 -46.54 14.22 -17.63
CA ILE A 105 -46.17 14.35 -16.22
C ILE A 105 -47.19 15.23 -15.47
N GLY A 106 -48.04 14.59 -14.67
CA GLY A 106 -49.05 15.27 -13.85
C GLY A 106 -48.49 16.01 -12.63
N PRO A 107 -49.28 16.91 -11.99
CA PRO A 107 -48.86 17.68 -10.81
C PRO A 107 -48.46 16.82 -9.60
N PHE A 108 -49.06 15.64 -9.47
CA PHE A 108 -48.78 14.72 -8.37
C PHE A 108 -47.39 14.09 -8.49
N GLN A 109 -47.02 13.61 -9.69
CA GLN A 109 -45.69 13.06 -9.95
C GLN A 109 -44.58 14.12 -9.77
N LYS A 110 -44.85 15.39 -10.14
CA LYS A 110 -43.93 16.52 -9.89
C LYS A 110 -43.64 16.72 -8.40
N LYS A 111 -44.66 16.63 -7.54
CA LYS A 111 -44.51 16.76 -6.08
C LYS A 111 -43.82 15.54 -5.45
N GLN A 112 -44.12 14.32 -5.89
CA GLN A 112 -43.53 13.10 -5.32
C GLN A 112 -42.00 13.06 -5.45
N ARG A 113 -41.44 13.56 -6.55
CA ARG A 113 -39.99 13.56 -6.75
C ARG A 113 -39.22 14.44 -5.76
N GLN A 114 -39.84 15.48 -5.22
CA GLN A 114 -39.22 16.33 -4.20
C GLN A 114 -39.00 15.59 -2.87
N LEU A 115 -39.62 14.42 -2.71
CA LEU A 115 -39.53 13.55 -1.54
C LEU A 115 -38.63 12.32 -1.77
N PHE A 116 -37.91 12.23 -2.90
CA PHE A 116 -37.07 11.08 -3.20
C PHE A 116 -35.81 11.07 -2.32
N ASP A 117 -35.84 10.25 -1.28
CA ASP A 117 -34.66 9.73 -0.60
C ASP A 117 -34.32 8.31 -1.10
N ARG A 118 -33.23 7.73 -0.59
CA ARG A 118 -32.76 6.38 -0.95
C ARG A 118 -33.81 5.30 -0.70
N GLU A 119 -34.51 5.35 0.43
CA GLU A 119 -35.52 4.35 0.80
C GLU A 119 -36.71 4.41 -0.16
N THR A 120 -37.22 5.62 -0.41
CA THR A 120 -38.33 5.85 -1.33
C THR A 120 -38.00 5.38 -2.75
N VAL A 121 -36.78 5.63 -3.25
CA VAL A 121 -36.35 5.13 -4.57
C VAL A 121 -36.35 3.61 -4.62
N ASN A 122 -35.77 2.94 -3.62
CA ASN A 122 -35.75 1.48 -3.58
C ASN A 122 -37.16 0.88 -3.44
N GLU A 123 -38.05 1.50 -2.65
CA GLU A 123 -39.46 1.09 -2.55
C GLU A 123 -40.20 1.21 -3.88
N ILE A 124 -39.99 2.29 -4.63
CA ILE A 124 -40.60 2.47 -5.95
C ILE A 124 -40.07 1.41 -6.93
N LEU A 125 -38.75 1.17 -6.95
CA LEU A 125 -38.13 0.22 -7.87
C LEU A 125 -38.43 -1.25 -7.55
N THR A 126 -38.72 -1.57 -6.29
CA THR A 126 -39.16 -2.92 -5.85
C THR A 126 -40.66 -3.15 -6.08
N ASN A 127 -41.47 -2.10 -6.21
CA ASN A 127 -42.91 -2.21 -6.41
C ASN A 127 -43.30 -1.92 -7.87
N ALA A 128 -43.55 -2.99 -8.64
CA ALA A 128 -43.95 -2.90 -10.04
C ALA A 128 -45.22 -2.04 -10.29
N GLY A 129 -46.14 -1.96 -9.32
CA GLY A 129 -47.35 -1.13 -9.43
C GLY A 129 -47.02 0.36 -9.38
N THR A 130 -46.21 0.77 -8.41
CA THR A 130 -45.76 2.17 -8.27
C THR A 130 -44.86 2.58 -9.43
N LEU A 131 -43.92 1.72 -9.83
CA LEU A 131 -43.04 1.97 -10.98
C LEU A 131 -43.82 2.15 -12.29
N SER A 132 -44.89 1.36 -12.49
CA SER A 132 -45.72 1.47 -13.70
C SER A 132 -46.31 2.87 -13.89
N SER A 133 -46.60 3.60 -12.80
CA SER A 133 -47.10 4.98 -12.86
C SER A 133 -46.05 6.00 -13.35
N PHE A 134 -44.76 5.69 -13.19
CA PHE A 134 -43.65 6.49 -13.70
C PHE A 134 -43.19 6.07 -15.09
N ALA A 135 -43.59 4.89 -15.54
CA ALA A 135 -43.25 4.32 -16.85
C ALA A 135 -44.12 4.86 -18.01
N GLU A 136 -45.34 5.35 -17.74
CA GLU A 136 -46.26 5.85 -18.78
C GLU A 136 -45.63 6.95 -19.66
N ARG A 137 -44.84 7.85 -19.05
CA ARG A 137 -44.12 8.93 -19.75
C ARG A 137 -43.00 8.46 -20.68
N GLN A 138 -42.55 7.22 -20.54
CA GLN A 138 -41.58 6.58 -21.43
C GLN A 138 -42.24 5.54 -22.36
N SER A 139 -43.57 5.43 -22.37
CA SER A 139 -44.28 4.48 -23.24
C SER A 139 -43.95 4.62 -24.73
N PRO A 140 -43.70 5.82 -25.31
CA PRO A 140 -43.25 5.91 -26.70
C PRO A 140 -41.86 5.28 -26.92
N PHE A 141 -40.93 5.44 -25.97
CA PHE A 141 -39.60 4.80 -26.01
C PHE A 141 -39.71 3.27 -25.90
N PHE A 142 -40.58 2.76 -25.02
CA PHE A 142 -40.82 1.32 -24.88
C PHE A 142 -41.41 0.71 -26.14
N THR A 143 -42.33 1.44 -26.80
CA THR A 143 -42.90 1.02 -28.09
C THR A 143 -41.84 1.01 -29.18
N PHE A 144 -41.04 2.09 -29.27
CA PHE A 144 -39.92 2.17 -30.22
C PHE A 144 -38.91 1.03 -30.04
N THR A 145 -38.46 0.76 -28.80
CA THR A 145 -37.51 -0.33 -28.55
C THR A 145 -38.11 -1.71 -28.79
N LYS A 146 -39.41 -1.90 -28.52
CA LYS A 146 -40.14 -3.12 -28.90
C LYS A 146 -40.15 -3.36 -30.40
N ASP A 147 -40.41 -2.31 -31.18
CA ASP A 147 -40.51 -2.43 -32.63
C ASP A 147 -39.13 -2.56 -33.28
N PHE A 148 -38.11 -1.90 -32.73
CA PHE A 148 -36.75 -1.85 -33.29
C PHE A 148 -35.83 -2.99 -32.81
N LEU A 149 -35.92 -3.41 -31.54
CA LEU A 149 -35.10 -4.49 -30.96
C LEU A 149 -35.86 -5.81 -30.80
N GLY A 150 -37.17 -5.83 -31.01
CA GLY A 150 -38.04 -6.96 -30.75
C GLY A 150 -38.64 -6.95 -29.34
N ALA A 151 -39.79 -7.61 -29.19
CA ALA A 151 -40.62 -7.52 -27.99
C ALA A 151 -39.98 -8.06 -26.71
N GLU A 152 -39.13 -9.09 -26.81
CA GLU A 152 -38.42 -9.67 -25.67
C GLU A 152 -37.28 -8.79 -25.15
N ARG A 153 -36.83 -7.84 -25.98
CA ARG A 153 -35.75 -6.91 -25.67
C ARG A 153 -36.28 -5.52 -25.31
N ALA A 154 -37.58 -5.26 -25.38
CA ALA A 154 -38.12 -3.95 -25.01
C ALA A 154 -37.98 -3.66 -23.51
N PHE A 155 -37.79 -2.40 -23.12
CA PHE A 155 -38.02 -2.00 -21.72
C PHE A 155 -39.51 -2.15 -21.38
N THR A 156 -39.80 -2.50 -20.13
CA THR A 156 -41.18 -2.71 -19.68
C THR A 156 -41.55 -1.72 -18.58
N ALA A 157 -42.85 -1.48 -18.41
CA ALA A 157 -43.34 -0.62 -17.34
C ALA A 157 -43.08 -1.15 -15.92
N LYS A 158 -42.68 -2.43 -15.81
CA LYS A 158 -42.48 -3.13 -14.53
C LYS A 158 -41.01 -3.29 -14.14
N GLN A 159 -40.08 -3.02 -15.06
CA GLN A 159 -38.66 -3.27 -14.85
C GLN A 159 -37.85 -2.18 -15.55
N PRO A 160 -37.11 -1.34 -14.79
CA PRO A 160 -36.34 -0.26 -15.36
C PRO A 160 -34.96 -0.71 -15.89
N TRP A 161 -34.50 -1.93 -15.62
CA TRP A 161 -33.28 -2.48 -16.23
C TRP A 161 -33.57 -3.65 -17.17
N ARG A 162 -32.57 -4.02 -17.95
CA ARG A 162 -32.53 -5.22 -18.77
C ARG A 162 -31.10 -5.73 -18.81
N VAL A 163 -30.91 -7.05 -18.66
CA VAL A 163 -29.62 -7.69 -18.87
C VAL A 163 -29.67 -8.53 -20.13
N GLU A 164 -28.73 -8.28 -21.01
CA GLU A 164 -28.61 -9.03 -22.25
C GLU A 164 -27.30 -9.80 -22.32
N ILE A 165 -27.39 -11.07 -22.71
CA ILE A 165 -26.21 -11.93 -22.85
C ILE A 165 -25.87 -12.11 -24.33
N ARG A 166 -24.57 -12.04 -24.64
CA ARG A 166 -24.01 -12.45 -25.92
C ARG A 166 -22.86 -13.42 -25.68
N GLU A 167 -22.80 -14.45 -26.51
CA GLU A 167 -21.67 -15.38 -26.53
C GLU A 167 -20.82 -15.09 -27.76
N VAL A 168 -19.54 -14.80 -27.54
CA VAL A 168 -18.58 -14.53 -28.61
C VAL A 168 -17.18 -14.92 -28.11
N ALA A 169 -16.36 -15.52 -28.96
CA ALA A 169 -15.00 -15.94 -28.61
C ALA A 169 -14.93 -16.91 -27.40
N GLY A 170 -16.00 -17.67 -27.12
CA GLY A 170 -16.09 -18.53 -25.93
C GLY A 170 -16.30 -17.78 -24.60
N LEU A 171 -16.61 -16.48 -24.66
CA LEU A 171 -16.94 -15.65 -23.50
C LEU A 171 -18.43 -15.30 -23.49
N THR A 172 -19.01 -15.32 -22.30
CA THR A 172 -20.36 -14.81 -22.03
C THR A 172 -20.27 -13.33 -21.63
N ILE A 173 -20.82 -12.43 -22.43
CA ILE A 173 -20.77 -10.98 -22.22
C ILE A 173 -22.16 -10.48 -21.84
N ALA A 174 -22.27 -9.80 -20.71
CA ALA A 174 -23.50 -9.18 -20.23
C ALA A 174 -23.51 -7.68 -20.50
N PHE A 175 -24.54 -7.22 -21.20
CA PHE A 175 -24.90 -5.82 -21.35
C PHE A 175 -25.97 -5.46 -20.31
N LEU A 176 -25.59 -4.65 -19.33
CA LEU A 176 -26.47 -4.16 -18.28
C LEU A 176 -27.09 -2.83 -18.75
N CYS A 177 -28.26 -2.90 -19.37
CA CYS A 177 -29.00 -1.74 -19.85
C CYS A 177 -29.84 -1.16 -18.71
N LEU A 178 -29.39 -0.05 -18.11
CA LEU A 178 -30.01 0.58 -16.95
C LEU A 178 -30.74 1.86 -17.37
N ASN A 179 -32.01 2.01 -16.98
CA ASN A 179 -32.78 3.22 -17.26
C ASN A 179 -32.46 4.27 -16.18
N SER A 180 -31.67 5.28 -16.54
CA SER A 180 -31.37 6.43 -15.67
C SER A 180 -32.42 7.54 -15.76
N ALA A 181 -33.39 7.42 -16.67
CA ALA A 181 -34.37 8.46 -16.98
C ALA A 181 -35.78 8.16 -16.43
N TRP A 182 -35.96 7.01 -15.77
CA TRP A 182 -37.26 6.54 -15.27
C TRP A 182 -37.93 7.53 -14.32
N ALA A 183 -37.14 8.39 -13.65
CA ALA A 183 -37.56 9.41 -12.69
C ALA A 183 -37.63 10.86 -13.26
N CYS A 184 -37.03 11.12 -14.42
CA CYS A 184 -36.75 12.47 -14.94
C CYS A 184 -38.00 13.30 -15.28
N GLN A 185 -37.94 14.62 -15.10
CA GLN A 185 -39.07 15.54 -15.30
C GLN A 185 -38.78 16.70 -16.25
N ASP A 186 -37.60 17.30 -16.14
CA ASP A 186 -37.23 18.47 -16.94
C ASP A 186 -35.70 18.56 -17.14
N ASP A 187 -35.24 19.69 -17.67
CA ASP A 187 -33.81 19.93 -17.94
C ASP A 187 -33.03 20.35 -16.68
N GLU A 188 -33.70 20.60 -15.55
CA GLU A 188 -33.08 20.99 -14.27
C GLU A 188 -32.88 19.77 -13.33
N ASP A 189 -32.80 18.59 -13.92
CA ASP A 189 -32.72 17.31 -13.23
C ASP A 189 -31.33 17.01 -12.63
N ALA A 190 -30.32 17.81 -12.98
CA ALA A 190 -28.96 17.65 -12.49
C ALA A 190 -28.90 17.58 -10.96
N ARG A 191 -28.13 16.60 -10.45
CA ARG A 191 -28.00 16.21 -9.02
C ARG A 191 -29.29 15.70 -8.37
N ARG A 192 -30.34 15.46 -9.16
CA ARG A 192 -31.64 14.94 -8.71
C ARG A 192 -32.06 13.69 -9.49
N ILE A 193 -31.15 13.12 -10.28
CA ILE A 193 -31.38 11.90 -11.06
C ILE A 193 -31.23 10.69 -10.15
N ALA A 194 -32.15 9.73 -10.28
CA ALA A 194 -32.10 8.48 -9.55
C ALA A 194 -31.90 7.34 -10.55
N LEU A 195 -30.77 6.63 -10.47
CA LEU A 195 -30.60 5.34 -11.13
C LEU A 195 -31.13 4.21 -10.23
N GLY A 196 -30.88 4.32 -8.93
CA GLY A 196 -31.33 3.37 -7.92
C GLY A 196 -30.39 2.18 -7.75
N GLU A 197 -29.87 2.02 -6.54
CA GLU A 197 -29.07 0.87 -6.09
C GLU A 197 -29.74 -0.48 -6.41
N TYR A 198 -31.05 -0.61 -6.16
CA TYR A 198 -31.79 -1.84 -6.42
C TYR A 198 -31.67 -2.29 -7.88
N GLN A 199 -31.87 -1.37 -8.83
CA GLN A 199 -31.79 -1.65 -10.26
C GLN A 199 -30.40 -2.21 -10.64
N VAL A 200 -29.34 -1.58 -10.14
CA VAL A 200 -27.95 -1.97 -10.43
C VAL A 200 -27.64 -3.34 -9.84
N GLN A 201 -28.04 -3.58 -8.59
CA GLN A 201 -27.82 -4.85 -7.91
C GLN A 201 -28.53 -6.00 -8.63
N GLN A 202 -29.77 -5.81 -9.08
CA GLN A 202 -30.51 -6.83 -9.82
C GLN A 202 -29.84 -7.14 -11.16
N ALA A 203 -29.38 -6.12 -11.89
CA ALA A 203 -28.68 -6.33 -13.16
C ALA A 203 -27.35 -7.07 -12.99
N LEU A 204 -26.57 -6.74 -11.95
CA LEU A 204 -25.32 -7.44 -11.62
C LEU A 204 -25.56 -8.89 -11.20
N ASN A 205 -26.60 -9.13 -10.39
CA ASN A 205 -26.99 -10.47 -9.97
C ASN A 205 -27.43 -11.31 -11.16
N GLU A 206 -28.29 -10.78 -12.03
CA GLU A 206 -28.74 -11.51 -13.22
C GLU A 206 -27.58 -11.82 -14.18
N ALA A 207 -26.67 -10.86 -14.41
CA ALA A 207 -25.47 -11.10 -15.21
C ALA A 207 -24.59 -12.21 -14.63
N ARG A 208 -24.42 -12.22 -13.30
CA ARG A 208 -23.66 -13.24 -12.57
C ARG A 208 -24.33 -14.62 -12.66
N ASP A 209 -25.64 -14.68 -12.41
CA ASP A 209 -26.42 -15.93 -12.41
C ASP A 209 -26.45 -16.57 -13.80
N ARG A 210 -26.30 -15.74 -14.85
CA ARG A 210 -26.16 -16.17 -16.25
C ARG A 210 -24.71 -16.42 -16.69
N GLY A 211 -23.74 -16.42 -15.76
CA GLY A 211 -22.35 -16.81 -16.03
C GLY A 211 -21.53 -15.79 -16.83
N ALA A 212 -21.84 -14.49 -16.72
CA ALA A 212 -21.11 -13.46 -17.46
C ALA A 212 -19.63 -13.36 -17.07
N HIS A 213 -18.75 -13.47 -18.06
CA HIS A 213 -17.31 -13.28 -17.95
C HIS A 213 -16.94 -11.80 -18.07
N LEU A 214 -17.69 -11.02 -18.87
CA LEU A 214 -17.50 -9.59 -19.07
C LEU A 214 -18.84 -8.86 -18.89
N LYS A 215 -18.86 -7.74 -18.16
CA LYS A 215 -20.04 -6.92 -17.89
C LYS A 215 -19.84 -5.49 -18.39
N ILE A 216 -20.74 -5.04 -19.25
CA ILE A 216 -20.76 -3.70 -19.86
C ILE A 216 -22.05 -3.01 -19.42
N ALA A 217 -21.94 -1.98 -18.58
CA ALA A 217 -23.09 -1.18 -18.16
C ALA A 217 -23.38 -0.04 -19.15
N LEU A 218 -24.65 0.19 -19.45
CA LEU A 218 -25.15 1.28 -20.28
C LEU A 218 -26.17 2.09 -19.48
N PHE A 219 -25.98 3.39 -19.38
CA PHE A 219 -26.94 4.35 -18.83
C PHE A 219 -26.66 5.75 -19.40
N HIS A 220 -27.61 6.67 -19.34
CA HIS A 220 -27.46 7.96 -20.03
C HIS A 220 -26.69 8.99 -19.20
N HIS A 221 -27.11 9.27 -17.96
CA HIS A 221 -26.61 10.42 -17.20
C HIS A 221 -25.23 10.18 -16.55
N PRO A 222 -24.36 11.20 -16.45
CA PRO A 222 -23.10 11.11 -15.73
C PRO A 222 -23.34 10.95 -14.21
N PHE A 223 -22.32 10.51 -13.48
CA PHE A 223 -22.46 10.25 -12.04
C PHE A 223 -22.72 11.53 -11.25
N GLU A 224 -22.19 12.65 -11.75
CA GLU A 224 -22.27 13.99 -11.19
C GLU A 224 -23.71 14.53 -11.18
N ASP A 225 -24.57 14.01 -12.06
CA ASP A 225 -25.98 14.39 -12.13
C ASP A 225 -26.89 13.47 -11.31
N LEU A 226 -26.37 12.35 -10.82
CA LEU A 226 -27.09 11.52 -9.87
C LEU A 226 -27.23 12.23 -8.52
N ARG A 227 -28.30 11.91 -7.81
CA ARG A 227 -28.50 12.32 -6.42
C ARG A 227 -27.34 11.78 -5.57
N GLU A 228 -26.86 12.56 -4.61
CA GLU A 228 -25.61 12.30 -3.88
C GLU A 228 -25.54 10.90 -3.22
N ASP A 229 -26.61 10.51 -2.53
CA ASP A 229 -26.77 9.20 -1.88
C ASP A 229 -26.81 8.04 -2.88
N ASP A 230 -27.46 8.24 -4.03
CA ASP A 230 -27.55 7.23 -5.09
C ASP A 230 -26.23 7.13 -5.88
N ARG A 231 -25.55 8.26 -6.09
CA ARG A 231 -24.25 8.35 -6.75
C ARG A 231 -23.20 7.49 -6.07
N VAL A 232 -23.08 7.60 -4.74
CA VAL A 232 -22.10 6.82 -3.96
C VAL A 232 -22.42 5.32 -4.09
N ALA A 233 -23.66 4.93 -3.80
CA ALA A 233 -24.07 3.51 -3.82
C ALA A 233 -23.92 2.86 -5.20
N VAL A 234 -24.40 3.52 -6.26
CA VAL A 234 -24.33 3.01 -7.63
C VAL A 234 -22.88 2.90 -8.11
N LYS A 235 -22.06 3.92 -7.84
CA LYS A 235 -20.65 3.92 -8.24
C LYS A 235 -19.89 2.79 -7.54
N ASP A 236 -20.12 2.60 -6.24
CA ASP A 236 -19.50 1.51 -5.47
C ASP A 236 -19.88 0.14 -6.04
N LEU A 237 -21.15 -0.08 -6.37
CA LEU A 237 -21.61 -1.35 -6.97
C LEU A 237 -21.03 -1.60 -8.36
N LEU A 238 -21.08 -0.60 -9.25
CA LEU A 238 -20.59 -0.76 -10.63
C LEU A 238 -19.07 -0.87 -10.71
N THR A 239 -18.34 -0.33 -9.74
CA THR A 239 -16.86 -0.38 -9.69
C THR A 239 -16.31 -1.40 -8.69
N ALA A 240 -17.16 -2.21 -8.03
CA ALA A 240 -16.69 -3.31 -7.21
C ALA A 240 -15.85 -4.32 -8.03
N PRO A 241 -15.00 -5.16 -7.39
CA PRO A 241 -14.20 -6.16 -8.11
C PRO A 241 -15.02 -7.14 -8.97
N ASP A 242 -16.27 -7.42 -8.59
CA ASP A 242 -17.24 -8.21 -9.36
C ASP A 242 -18.24 -7.33 -10.15
N GLY A 243 -18.01 -6.03 -10.19
CA GLY A 243 -18.79 -5.03 -10.92
C GLY A 243 -18.53 -5.08 -12.43
N CYS A 244 -18.66 -3.94 -13.10
CA CYS A 244 -18.56 -3.82 -14.56
C CYS A 244 -17.14 -3.55 -15.02
N GLN A 245 -16.78 -4.10 -16.19
CA GLN A 245 -15.51 -3.81 -16.85
C GLN A 245 -15.60 -2.56 -17.72
N PHE A 246 -16.77 -2.28 -18.30
CA PHE A 246 -17.03 -1.05 -19.05
C PHE A 246 -18.30 -0.36 -18.56
N MET A 247 -18.29 0.98 -18.54
CA MET A 247 -19.47 1.81 -18.25
C MET A 247 -19.64 2.84 -19.37
N LEU A 248 -20.63 2.63 -20.23
CA LEU A 248 -20.94 3.49 -21.36
C LEU A 248 -22.00 4.52 -20.93
N ARG A 249 -21.66 5.82 -21.05
CA ARG A 249 -22.52 6.97 -20.67
C ARG A 249 -22.73 8.00 -21.77
N GLY A 250 -23.78 8.82 -21.65
CA GLY A 250 -24.05 10.00 -22.47
C GLY A 250 -23.95 11.31 -21.69
N HIS A 251 -24.59 12.37 -22.18
CA HIS A 251 -24.87 13.62 -21.44
C HIS A 251 -23.65 14.30 -20.78
N LEU A 252 -22.54 14.48 -21.52
CA LEU A 252 -21.34 15.14 -20.99
C LEU A 252 -21.17 16.59 -21.46
N HIS A 253 -20.98 17.50 -20.49
CA HIS A 253 -20.73 18.93 -20.70
C HIS A 253 -19.25 19.30 -20.76
N ASP A 254 -18.35 18.42 -20.30
CA ASP A 254 -16.91 18.70 -20.19
C ASP A 254 -16.11 17.90 -21.22
N SER A 255 -15.07 18.53 -21.76
CA SER A 255 -14.40 18.13 -23.01
C SER A 255 -13.29 17.08 -22.84
N GLU A 256 -13.07 16.60 -21.63
CA GLU A 256 -12.06 15.59 -21.33
C GLU A 256 -12.64 14.18 -21.51
N LEU A 257 -11.91 13.33 -22.25
CA LEU A 257 -12.07 11.88 -22.08
C LEU A 257 -11.73 11.60 -20.62
N VAL A 258 -12.75 11.47 -19.79
CA VAL A 258 -12.57 11.13 -18.37
C VAL A 258 -12.19 9.66 -18.29
N TYR A 259 -10.96 9.34 -18.67
CA TYR A 259 -10.30 8.13 -18.22
C TYR A 259 -10.07 8.28 -16.72
N THR A 260 -10.99 7.71 -15.91
CA THR A 260 -10.77 7.55 -14.48
C THR A 260 -10.34 6.13 -14.23
N LYS A 261 -9.03 5.90 -14.04
CA LYS A 261 -8.60 4.69 -13.36
C LYS A 261 -9.00 4.84 -11.89
N TYR A 262 -10.00 4.08 -11.47
CA TYR A 262 -10.34 4.03 -10.06
C TYR A 262 -9.23 3.26 -9.31
N PRO A 263 -8.78 3.74 -8.14
CA PRO A 263 -7.65 3.14 -7.42
C PRO A 263 -7.82 1.64 -7.11
N ASP A 264 -9.08 1.16 -7.04
CA ASP A 264 -9.47 -0.17 -6.58
C ASP A 264 -10.37 -0.91 -7.60
N SER A 265 -10.51 -0.40 -8.84
CA SER A 265 -11.38 -0.99 -9.87
C SER A 265 -10.77 -0.90 -11.26
N ASP A 266 -10.65 -2.06 -11.92
CA ASP A 266 -10.27 -2.18 -13.32
C ASP A 266 -11.49 -1.96 -14.23
N CYS A 267 -12.18 -0.84 -14.06
CA CYS A 267 -13.37 -0.45 -14.82
C CYS A 267 -13.05 0.71 -15.77
N PHE A 268 -13.52 0.64 -17.02
CA PHE A 268 -13.33 1.66 -18.06
C PHE A 268 -14.62 2.45 -18.28
N PRO A 269 -14.80 3.61 -17.63
CA PRO A 269 -15.87 4.53 -17.99
C PRO A 269 -15.57 5.17 -19.35
N THR A 270 -16.53 5.11 -20.26
CA THR A 270 -16.47 5.75 -21.58
C THR A 270 -17.74 6.55 -21.80
N ALA A 271 -17.63 7.65 -22.54
CA ALA A 271 -18.78 8.50 -22.80
C ALA A 271 -18.80 8.99 -24.24
N ALA A 272 -19.96 8.90 -24.87
CA ALA A 272 -20.20 9.44 -26.20
C ALA A 272 -20.74 10.87 -26.08
N GLY A 273 -20.33 11.72 -27.03
CA GLY A 273 -20.83 13.09 -27.15
C GLY A 273 -22.03 13.15 -28.11
N ALA A 274 -22.45 14.37 -28.44
CA ALA A 274 -23.72 14.56 -29.15
C ALA A 274 -23.66 14.29 -30.66
N CYS A 275 -24.61 13.51 -31.16
CA CYS A 275 -24.83 13.22 -32.59
C CYS A 275 -25.88 14.16 -33.23
N TRP A 276 -25.77 15.47 -32.94
CA TRP A 276 -26.69 16.53 -33.37
C TRP A 276 -25.91 17.79 -33.85
N VAL A 277 -26.50 18.81 -34.50
CA VAL A 277 -25.81 20.09 -34.84
C VAL A 277 -26.41 21.21 -34.01
N ASP A 278 -25.58 22.08 -33.41
CA ASP A 278 -25.99 23.21 -32.54
C ASP A 278 -26.18 22.82 -31.06
N SER A 279 -25.49 21.78 -30.57
CA SER A 279 -25.28 21.62 -29.14
C SER A 279 -24.12 22.50 -28.67
N THR A 280 -24.24 23.08 -27.49
CA THR A 280 -23.11 23.71 -26.77
C THR A 280 -22.06 22.70 -26.30
N TYR A 281 -22.30 21.39 -26.54
CA TYR A 281 -21.52 20.26 -26.07
C TYR A 281 -20.67 19.63 -27.19
N PRO A 282 -19.56 18.95 -26.84
CA PRO A 282 -18.69 18.31 -27.82
C PRO A 282 -19.39 17.17 -28.59
N HIS A 283 -19.27 17.20 -29.91
CA HIS A 283 -19.76 16.16 -30.81
C HIS A 283 -18.74 15.03 -30.94
N ARG A 284 -18.97 13.88 -30.29
CA ARG A 284 -18.01 12.77 -30.24
C ARG A 284 -18.64 11.38 -30.36
N VAL A 285 -17.94 10.49 -31.05
CA VAL A 285 -18.30 9.07 -31.19
C VAL A 285 -17.08 8.21 -30.91
N ASN A 286 -17.27 7.09 -30.21
CA ASN A 286 -16.20 6.19 -29.80
C ASN A 286 -16.41 4.80 -30.37
N TRP A 287 -15.37 4.22 -30.94
CA TRP A 287 -15.29 2.79 -31.28
C TRP A 287 -14.28 2.12 -30.37
N THR A 288 -14.63 0.98 -29.78
CA THR A 288 -13.77 0.22 -28.86
C THR A 288 -13.64 -1.23 -29.33
N ARG A 289 -12.44 -1.80 -29.24
CA ARG A 289 -12.12 -3.20 -29.54
C ARG A 289 -11.34 -3.83 -28.40
N LEU A 290 -11.70 -5.05 -28.05
CA LEU A 290 -10.98 -5.98 -27.19
C LEU A 290 -10.31 -7.01 -28.09
N ASP A 291 -9.00 -6.97 -28.17
CA ASP A 291 -8.14 -7.98 -28.78
C ASP A 291 -7.71 -8.96 -27.68
N LEU A 292 -8.42 -10.09 -27.58
CA LEU A 292 -8.18 -11.08 -26.53
C LEU A 292 -6.88 -11.84 -26.76
N ALA A 293 -6.47 -12.02 -28.02
CA ALA A 293 -5.25 -12.73 -28.38
C ALA A 293 -4.00 -11.97 -27.93
N ASN A 294 -3.98 -10.66 -28.14
CA ASN A 294 -2.86 -9.80 -27.74
C ASN A 294 -3.08 -9.11 -26.37
N ARG A 295 -4.15 -9.48 -25.65
CA ARG A 295 -4.57 -8.88 -24.37
C ARG A 295 -4.60 -7.34 -24.42
N ARG A 296 -5.26 -6.77 -25.43
CA ARG A 296 -5.26 -5.32 -25.66
C ARG A 296 -6.68 -4.75 -25.85
N ILE A 297 -6.90 -3.54 -25.36
CA ILE A 297 -8.09 -2.72 -25.54
C ILE A 297 -7.70 -1.56 -26.45
N ASP A 298 -8.41 -1.38 -27.56
CA ASP A 298 -8.15 -0.36 -28.57
C ASP A 298 -9.38 0.55 -28.67
N MET A 299 -9.20 1.88 -28.62
CA MET A 299 -10.27 2.86 -28.79
C MET A 299 -9.91 3.90 -29.85
N ARG A 300 -10.90 4.24 -30.70
CA ARG A 300 -10.82 5.33 -31.66
C ARG A 300 -11.95 6.32 -31.38
N VAL A 301 -11.62 7.61 -31.35
CA VAL A 301 -12.57 8.69 -31.05
C VAL A 301 -12.62 9.65 -32.23
N TRP A 302 -13.83 9.91 -32.73
CA TRP A 302 -14.09 10.90 -33.78
C TRP A 302 -14.77 12.13 -33.20
N SER A 303 -14.37 13.30 -33.69
CA SER A 303 -15.01 14.58 -33.42
C SER A 303 -15.60 15.16 -34.71
N TYR A 304 -16.78 15.78 -34.60
CA TYR A 304 -17.45 16.40 -35.74
C TYR A 304 -16.96 17.85 -35.97
N ALA A 305 -16.64 18.18 -37.21
CA ALA A 305 -16.23 19.52 -37.64
C ALA A 305 -17.32 20.18 -38.51
N HIS A 306 -17.68 21.43 -38.19
CA HIS A 306 -18.84 22.11 -38.78
C HIS A 306 -18.61 22.73 -40.18
N GLU A 307 -17.39 22.69 -40.74
CA GLU A 307 -17.01 23.39 -41.97
C GLU A 307 -17.55 22.75 -43.27
N ARG A 308 -17.94 23.61 -44.26
CA ARG A 308 -18.26 23.41 -45.71
C ARG A 308 -19.07 22.19 -46.22
N ALA A 309 -19.44 21.25 -45.36
CA ALA A 309 -20.42 20.17 -45.56
C ALA A 309 -20.67 19.38 -44.26
N GLY A 310 -19.83 19.55 -43.23
CA GLY A 310 -19.87 18.76 -42.01
C GLY A 310 -19.20 17.41 -42.21
N HIS A 311 -18.20 17.08 -41.38
CA HIS A 311 -17.50 15.80 -41.47
C HIS A 311 -17.03 15.34 -40.09
N TRP A 312 -16.93 14.01 -39.90
CA TRP A 312 -16.30 13.42 -38.71
C TRP A 312 -14.83 13.15 -39.00
N ALA A 313 -13.95 13.52 -38.07
CA ALA A 313 -12.52 13.24 -38.16
C ALA A 313 -12.02 12.65 -36.85
N LEU A 314 -11.02 11.77 -36.91
CA LEU A 314 -10.36 11.25 -35.70
C LEU A 314 -9.81 12.43 -34.87
N ASP A 315 -10.17 12.49 -33.59
CA ASP A 315 -9.82 13.62 -32.72
C ASP A 315 -8.36 13.54 -32.24
N ARG A 316 -7.44 13.93 -33.12
CA ARG A 316 -5.98 13.80 -32.90
C ARG A 316 -5.46 14.53 -31.64
N ARG A 317 -6.24 15.43 -31.05
CA ARG A 317 -5.87 16.19 -29.83
C ARG A 317 -5.85 15.33 -28.57
N LEU A 318 -6.52 14.17 -28.58
CA LEU A 318 -6.65 13.28 -27.42
C LEU A 318 -5.53 12.24 -27.32
N TYR A 319 -4.64 12.14 -28.32
CA TYR A 319 -3.58 11.13 -28.40
C TYR A 319 -2.22 11.76 -28.03
N ARG A 320 -1.80 11.63 -26.77
CA ARG A 320 -0.49 12.17 -26.31
C ARG A 320 0.73 11.37 -26.82
N ASN A 321 0.55 10.15 -27.35
CA ASN A 321 1.64 9.23 -27.70
C ASN A 321 1.52 8.53 -29.08
N GLY A 322 0.75 9.05 -30.05
CA GLY A 322 0.65 8.41 -31.38
C GLY A 322 -0.08 9.23 -32.44
N PHE A 323 0.46 9.26 -33.67
CA PHE A 323 -0.10 10.00 -34.82
C PHE A 323 -1.22 9.25 -35.57
N ASP A 324 -1.60 8.06 -35.12
CA ASP A 324 -2.49 7.13 -35.82
C ASP A 324 -3.98 7.25 -35.44
N GLY A 325 -4.32 8.04 -34.41
CA GLY A 325 -5.70 8.24 -33.97
C GLY A 325 -6.29 7.03 -33.23
N LYS A 326 -5.44 6.29 -32.49
CA LYS A 326 -5.82 5.13 -31.68
C LYS A 326 -5.27 5.23 -30.24
N ILE A 327 -6.10 4.96 -29.24
CA ILE A 327 -5.68 4.81 -27.83
C ILE A 327 -5.68 3.31 -27.51
N SER A 328 -4.61 2.79 -26.90
CA SER A 328 -4.51 1.37 -26.59
C SER A 328 -4.11 1.13 -25.13
N TRP A 329 -4.69 0.12 -24.48
CA TRP A 329 -4.38 -0.32 -23.12
C TRP A 329 -4.24 -1.84 -23.05
N PRO A 330 -3.44 -2.40 -22.14
CA PRO A 330 -3.50 -3.84 -21.86
C PRO A 330 -4.83 -4.20 -21.17
N ILE A 331 -5.36 -5.38 -21.46
CA ILE A 331 -6.47 -5.97 -20.71
C ILE A 331 -5.96 -6.31 -19.29
N PRO A 332 -6.61 -5.81 -18.22
CA PRO A 332 -6.21 -6.11 -16.84
C PRO A 332 -6.23 -7.61 -16.53
N ASP A 333 -5.23 -8.08 -15.78
CA ASP A 333 -5.13 -9.49 -15.37
C ASP A 333 -6.30 -9.92 -14.45
N SER A 334 -6.91 -8.97 -13.75
CA SER A 334 -8.08 -9.17 -12.89
C SER A 334 -9.34 -9.62 -13.63
N TRP A 335 -9.46 -9.39 -14.95
CA TRP A 335 -10.69 -9.67 -15.71
C TRP A 335 -10.93 -11.16 -16.00
N ARG A 336 -9.95 -12.04 -15.72
CA ARG A 336 -10.07 -13.52 -15.86
C ARG A 336 -10.68 -13.98 -17.21
N LEU A 337 -10.41 -13.28 -18.31
CA LEU A 337 -10.90 -13.64 -19.65
C LEU A 337 -10.03 -14.75 -20.26
N HIS A 338 -10.27 -16.00 -19.90
CA HIS A 338 -9.61 -17.18 -20.48
C HIS A 338 -10.59 -17.99 -21.35
N PRO A 339 -10.29 -18.22 -22.64
CA PRO A 339 -11.09 -19.11 -23.47
C PRO A 339 -11.06 -20.54 -22.90
N GLY A 340 -12.22 -21.09 -22.54
CA GLY A 340 -12.37 -22.50 -22.12
C GLY A 340 -12.50 -22.77 -20.61
N HIS A 341 -12.53 -21.75 -19.76
CA HIS A 341 -12.95 -21.90 -18.36
C HIS A 341 -14.39 -21.42 -18.21
N SER A 342 -15.38 -22.31 -18.28
CA SER A 342 -16.72 -21.97 -17.80
C SER A 342 -16.64 -21.64 -16.30
N PRO A 343 -17.21 -20.53 -15.82
CA PRO A 343 -17.42 -20.35 -14.40
C PRO A 343 -18.22 -21.55 -13.90
N GLN A 344 -17.68 -22.28 -12.90
CA GLN A 344 -18.46 -23.34 -12.28
C GLN A 344 -19.79 -22.73 -11.78
N PRO A 345 -20.93 -23.40 -12.00
CA PRO A 345 -22.18 -22.95 -11.40
C PRO A 345 -21.97 -22.84 -9.88
N PRO A 346 -22.66 -21.89 -9.21
CA PRO A 346 -22.47 -21.69 -7.78
C PRO A 346 -22.63 -23.03 -7.06
N LYS A 347 -21.59 -23.46 -6.35
CA LYS A 347 -21.69 -24.58 -5.41
C LYS A 347 -22.83 -24.24 -4.46
N ALA A 348 -23.74 -25.20 -4.26
CA ALA A 348 -24.93 -25.06 -3.43
C ALA A 348 -24.67 -24.27 -2.13
N SER A 349 -25.62 -23.41 -1.75
CA SER A 349 -25.57 -22.59 -0.54
C SER A 349 -25.03 -23.40 0.65
N PRO A 350 -23.95 -22.93 1.31
CA PRO A 350 -23.39 -23.66 2.43
C PRO A 350 -24.42 -23.82 3.55
N SER A 351 -24.35 -24.94 4.27
CA SER A 351 -25.27 -25.26 5.38
C SER A 351 -25.04 -24.42 6.65
N ILE A 352 -24.34 -23.30 6.56
CA ILE A 352 -24.11 -22.41 7.70
C ILE A 352 -25.40 -21.64 8.01
N PRO A 353 -25.91 -21.74 9.24
CA PRO A 353 -27.12 -21.03 9.66
C PRO A 353 -27.02 -19.51 9.49
N SER A 354 -28.10 -18.89 9.02
CA SER A 354 -28.19 -17.42 8.88
C SER A 354 -28.03 -16.69 10.23
N THR A 355 -28.34 -17.36 11.34
CA THR A 355 -28.11 -16.89 12.72
C THR A 355 -26.62 -16.67 13.00
N TYR A 356 -25.75 -17.62 12.60
CA TYR A 356 -24.30 -17.46 12.72
C TYR A 356 -23.79 -16.34 11.82
N ARG A 357 -24.25 -16.26 10.56
CA ARG A 357 -23.85 -15.17 9.64
C ARG A 357 -24.16 -13.79 10.24
N ARG A 358 -25.37 -13.58 10.77
CA ARG A 358 -25.73 -12.31 11.43
C ARG A 358 -24.88 -12.03 12.67
N TRP A 359 -24.53 -13.06 13.43
CA TRP A 359 -23.66 -12.92 14.60
C TRP A 359 -22.23 -12.53 14.24
N VAL A 360 -21.64 -13.13 13.19
CA VAL A 360 -20.31 -12.70 12.71
C VAL A 360 -20.41 -11.29 12.13
N GLN A 361 -21.46 -11.00 11.34
CA GLN A 361 -21.69 -9.69 10.73
C GLN A 361 -21.76 -8.58 11.79
N SER A 362 -22.46 -8.78 12.92
CA SER A 362 -22.50 -7.78 14.00
C SER A 362 -21.13 -7.51 14.63
N ARG A 363 -20.21 -8.48 14.60
CA ARG A 363 -18.83 -8.34 15.14
C ARG A 363 -17.83 -7.69 14.19
N VAL A 364 -18.13 -7.64 12.89
CA VAL A 364 -17.18 -7.17 11.86
C VAL A 364 -17.68 -5.96 11.07
N THR A 365 -18.95 -5.56 11.25
CA THR A 365 -19.55 -4.44 10.50
C THR A 365 -19.04 -3.09 10.97
N TYR A 366 -18.82 -2.89 12.27
CA TYR A 366 -18.46 -1.60 12.83
C TYR A 366 -17.06 -1.60 13.42
N SER A 367 -16.37 -0.47 13.26
CA SER A 367 -15.08 -0.27 13.88
C SER A 367 -15.23 -0.01 15.38
N GLU A 368 -14.64 -0.90 16.17
CA GLU A 368 -14.69 -0.84 17.63
C GLU A 368 -13.89 0.37 18.21
N SER A 369 -13.08 1.06 17.39
CA SER A 369 -12.14 2.10 17.84
C SER A 369 -12.65 3.55 17.74
N LEU A 370 -13.79 3.80 17.08
CA LEU A 370 -14.11 5.15 16.55
C LEU A 370 -15.50 5.74 16.86
N ASN A 371 -16.12 5.39 17.98
CA ASN A 371 -17.35 6.07 18.43
C ASN A 371 -17.05 7.43 19.10
N LEU A 372 -16.54 8.41 18.36
CA LEU A 372 -15.91 9.61 18.92
C LEU A 372 -16.83 10.54 19.73
N ASP A 373 -18.16 10.55 19.53
CA ASP A 373 -19.09 11.45 20.23
C ASP A 373 -20.44 10.78 20.62
N GLU A 374 -21.14 11.33 21.63
CA GLU A 374 -22.54 10.98 21.91
C GLU A 374 -23.42 11.43 20.73
N GLY A 375 -23.82 10.48 19.88
CA GLY A 375 -24.63 10.72 18.69
C GLY A 375 -23.90 10.55 17.34
N SER A 376 -22.59 10.26 17.33
CA SER A 376 -21.90 9.90 16.08
C SER A 376 -22.38 8.54 15.57
N LYS A 377 -22.75 8.44 14.29
CA LYS A 377 -23.10 7.17 13.62
C LYS A 377 -21.96 6.16 13.81
N GLU A 378 -22.29 4.90 14.15
CA GLU A 378 -21.30 3.82 14.21
C GLU A 378 -20.53 3.75 12.88
N VAL A 379 -19.21 3.95 12.93
CA VAL A 379 -18.38 3.98 11.72
C VAL A 379 -18.16 2.55 11.25
N ARG A 380 -18.53 2.24 10.00
CA ARG A 380 -18.37 0.87 9.48
C ARG A 380 -16.89 0.56 9.28
N LEU A 381 -16.49 -0.68 9.59
CA LEU A 381 -15.12 -1.14 9.38
C LEU A 381 -14.69 -0.98 7.92
N ALA A 382 -15.62 -1.20 6.98
CA ALA A 382 -15.39 -1.02 5.54
C ALA A 382 -15.06 0.42 5.15
N ASP A 383 -15.66 1.40 5.83
CA ASP A 383 -15.43 2.83 5.55
C ASP A 383 -14.03 3.26 6.03
N LEU A 384 -13.47 2.55 7.01
CA LEU A 384 -12.18 2.85 7.63
C LEU A 384 -11.00 2.00 7.14
N TYR A 385 -11.28 0.80 6.63
CA TYR A 385 -10.23 -0.14 6.25
C TYR A 385 -9.40 0.39 5.07
N TYR A 386 -8.09 0.21 5.18
CA TYR A 386 -7.12 0.47 4.12
C TYR A 386 -6.34 -0.83 3.83
N PRO A 387 -6.25 -1.28 2.57
CA PRO A 387 -5.48 -2.46 2.21
C PRO A 387 -4.03 -2.35 2.66
N LEU A 388 -3.61 -3.25 3.55
CA LEU A 388 -2.23 -3.31 3.99
C LEU A 388 -1.36 -3.91 2.90
N ASP A 389 -0.06 -3.64 2.92
CA ASP A 389 0.86 -4.16 1.92
C ASP A 389 1.66 -5.34 2.47
N THR A 390 1.93 -6.33 1.61
CA THR A 390 2.81 -7.47 1.87
C THR A 390 3.86 -7.63 0.77
N SER A 391 4.84 -8.51 1.00
CA SER A 391 5.92 -8.83 0.06
C SER A 391 6.10 -10.35 -0.11
N TRP A 392 5.02 -11.11 0.07
CA TRP A 392 5.01 -12.54 -0.20
C TRP A 392 5.01 -12.84 -1.71
N GLU A 393 5.61 -13.97 -2.09
CA GLU A 393 5.80 -14.47 -3.46
C GLU A 393 5.28 -15.91 -3.54
N THR A 394 4.65 -16.32 -4.65
CA THR A 394 4.27 -17.74 -4.85
C THR A 394 5.52 -18.61 -5.04
N PRO A 395 5.48 -19.94 -4.83
CA PRO A 395 6.60 -20.83 -5.14
C PRO A 395 7.03 -20.79 -6.61
N GLU A 396 6.08 -20.61 -7.53
CA GLU A 396 6.35 -20.44 -8.96
C GLU A 396 7.02 -19.11 -9.23
N GLU A 397 6.58 -18.03 -8.59
CA GLU A 397 7.22 -16.71 -8.68
C GLU A 397 8.58 -16.70 -8.02
N GLU A 398 8.76 -17.42 -6.92
CA GLU A 398 10.06 -17.60 -6.28
C GLU A 398 10.98 -18.42 -7.19
N ALA A 399 10.47 -19.47 -7.83
CA ALA A 399 11.21 -20.31 -8.76
C ALA A 399 11.50 -19.60 -10.09
N GLU A 400 10.55 -18.82 -10.60
CA GLU A 400 10.64 -18.03 -11.82
C GLU A 400 11.49 -16.79 -11.57
N ARG A 401 11.43 -16.18 -10.39
CA ARG A 401 12.40 -15.17 -9.94
C ARG A 401 13.77 -15.82 -9.81
N LYS A 402 13.95 -16.97 -9.16
CA LYS A 402 15.25 -17.67 -9.13
C LYS A 402 15.76 -18.00 -10.53
N LYS A 403 14.90 -18.47 -11.44
CA LYS A 403 15.24 -18.72 -12.86
C LYS A 403 15.52 -17.43 -13.63
N LYS A 404 14.70 -16.39 -13.50
CA LYS A 404 14.89 -15.07 -14.13
C LYS A 404 16.07 -14.36 -13.54
N GLU A 405 16.42 -14.56 -12.28
CA GLU A 405 17.62 -14.03 -11.67
C GLU A 405 18.82 -14.89 -12.07
N GLU A 406 18.71 -16.21 -12.27
CA GLU A 406 19.75 -17.04 -12.88
C GLU A 406 19.98 -16.70 -14.35
N GLN A 407 18.93 -16.36 -15.09
CA GLN A 407 18.95 -16.02 -16.51
C GLN A 407 19.32 -14.54 -16.71
N ALA A 408 18.79 -13.63 -15.89
CA ALA A 408 19.26 -12.26 -15.78
C ALA A 408 20.69 -12.25 -15.24
N ALA A 409 21.13 -13.09 -14.32
CA ALA A 409 22.55 -13.11 -13.95
C ALA A 409 23.49 -13.64 -15.04
N LYS A 410 22.94 -14.33 -16.04
CA LYS A 410 23.66 -14.66 -17.28
C LYS A 410 23.62 -13.50 -18.29
N GLU A 411 22.66 -12.59 -18.21
CA GLU A 411 22.43 -11.47 -19.16
C GLU A 411 22.70 -10.06 -18.58
N ALA A 412 22.90 -9.93 -17.27
CA ALA A 412 22.87 -8.66 -16.52
C ALA A 412 24.20 -7.90 -16.56
N ASP A 413 25.19 -8.34 -17.34
CA ASP A 413 26.29 -7.44 -17.73
C ASP A 413 25.81 -6.40 -18.74
N ARG A 414 24.76 -6.70 -19.55
CA ARG A 414 24.29 -5.77 -20.58
C ARG A 414 23.16 -4.84 -20.15
N ASN A 415 22.29 -5.27 -19.24
CA ASN A 415 21.00 -4.59 -18.96
C ASN A 415 20.91 -3.87 -17.60
N ALA A 416 22.03 -3.59 -16.94
CA ALA A 416 22.06 -2.82 -15.68
C ALA A 416 21.55 -1.36 -15.79
N ARG A 417 21.06 -0.92 -16.96
CA ARG A 417 20.68 0.48 -17.24
C ARG A 417 19.42 0.97 -16.51
N LEU A 418 18.58 0.12 -15.91
CA LEU A 418 17.31 0.55 -15.32
C LEU A 418 16.81 -0.28 -14.13
N ASP A 419 17.68 -0.96 -13.37
CA ASP A 419 17.15 -1.84 -12.32
C ASP A 419 16.54 -1.04 -11.15
N GLN A 420 15.22 -1.07 -11.15
CA GLN A 420 14.32 -0.67 -10.09
C GLN A 420 14.66 -1.51 -8.87
N GLY A 421 14.51 -0.95 -7.67
CA GLY A 421 14.56 -1.74 -6.45
C GLY A 421 13.51 -2.84 -6.49
N ARG A 422 13.90 -4.03 -6.96
CA ARG A 422 13.15 -5.28 -6.80
C ARG A 422 13.37 -5.78 -5.38
N GLY A 423 12.96 -4.97 -4.40
CA GLY A 423 12.35 -5.56 -3.21
C GLY A 423 11.12 -6.32 -3.70
N GLY A 424 10.90 -7.54 -3.20
CA GLY A 424 9.78 -8.39 -3.62
C GLY A 424 8.50 -7.59 -3.82
N VAL A 425 7.75 -7.93 -4.88
CA VAL A 425 6.60 -7.17 -5.37
C VAL A 425 5.73 -6.76 -4.18
N ARG A 426 5.63 -5.44 -3.94
CA ARG A 426 4.70 -4.91 -2.93
C ARG A 426 3.30 -5.18 -3.43
N ARG A 427 2.55 -6.01 -2.71
CA ARG A 427 1.20 -6.43 -3.06
C ARG A 427 0.22 -6.01 -1.99
N PRO A 428 -1.01 -5.61 -2.34
CA PRO A 428 -2.10 -5.59 -1.40
C PRO A 428 -2.21 -6.95 -0.69
N LEU A 429 -2.31 -6.93 0.64
CA LEU A 429 -2.52 -8.13 1.45
C LEU A 429 -3.82 -8.85 1.08
N ASP A 430 -4.81 -8.08 0.62
CA ASP A 430 -6.08 -8.55 0.08
C ASP A 430 -5.88 -9.57 -1.07
N ASP A 431 -4.75 -9.51 -1.79
CA ASP A 431 -4.44 -10.46 -2.86
C ASP A 431 -4.32 -11.90 -2.36
N LEU A 432 -3.99 -12.13 -1.08
CA LEU A 432 -3.97 -13.48 -0.48
C LEU A 432 -5.31 -14.22 -0.62
N LEU A 433 -6.42 -13.50 -0.78
CA LEU A 433 -7.75 -14.06 -0.94
C LEU A 433 -8.06 -14.49 -2.39
N ASN A 434 -7.24 -14.05 -3.35
CA ASN A 434 -7.48 -14.22 -4.78
C ASN A 434 -6.70 -15.41 -5.39
N PHE A 435 -5.83 -16.07 -4.62
CA PHE A 435 -5.07 -17.25 -5.07
C PHE A 435 -5.82 -18.54 -4.75
N ASP A 436 -6.17 -19.29 -5.80
CA ASP A 436 -6.85 -20.59 -5.68
C ASP A 436 -5.87 -21.76 -5.43
N ASP A 437 -4.62 -21.60 -5.86
CA ASP A 437 -3.52 -22.58 -5.73
C ASP A 437 -2.84 -22.56 -4.34
N HIS A 438 -3.06 -21.50 -3.56
CA HIS A 438 -2.51 -21.35 -2.22
C HIS A 438 -3.60 -20.97 -1.22
N ARG A 439 -3.94 -21.92 -0.35
CA ARG A 439 -5.08 -21.80 0.56
C ARG A 439 -4.69 -21.51 2.00
N HIS A 440 -3.43 -21.74 2.39
CA HIS A 440 -2.96 -21.56 3.76
C HIS A 440 -1.90 -20.49 3.83
N PHE A 441 -2.13 -19.43 4.60
CA PHE A 441 -1.17 -18.34 4.79
C PHE A 441 -0.99 -17.99 6.27
N LEU A 442 0.25 -17.65 6.61
CA LEU A 442 0.57 -17.01 7.88
C LEU A 442 0.93 -15.54 7.67
N ILE A 443 0.19 -14.65 8.30
CA ILE A 443 0.36 -13.20 8.23
C ILE A 443 1.20 -12.77 9.44
N LYS A 444 2.42 -12.30 9.17
CA LYS A 444 3.39 -11.90 10.19
C LYS A 444 3.50 -10.38 10.23
N GLY A 445 3.42 -9.76 11.41
CA GLY A 445 3.63 -8.32 11.53
C GLY A 445 3.71 -7.83 12.97
N ASP A 446 4.20 -6.60 13.15
CA ASP A 446 4.43 -5.97 14.45
C ASP A 446 3.13 -5.65 15.22
N PRO A 447 3.20 -5.35 16.53
CA PRO A 447 2.03 -4.91 17.29
C PRO A 447 1.36 -3.70 16.63
N GLY A 448 0.03 -3.72 16.46
CA GLY A 448 -0.70 -2.62 15.81
C GLY A 448 -0.58 -2.55 14.28
N SER A 449 0.09 -3.51 13.62
CA SER A 449 0.24 -3.55 12.16
C SER A 449 -1.06 -3.81 11.38
N GLY A 450 -2.18 -4.11 12.06
CA GLY A 450 -3.49 -4.32 11.43
C GLY A 450 -3.88 -5.77 11.06
N LYS A 451 -3.15 -6.79 11.55
CA LYS A 451 -3.43 -8.23 11.33
C LYS A 451 -4.87 -8.64 11.65
N SER A 452 -5.32 -8.39 12.89
CA SER A 452 -6.68 -8.72 13.34
C SER A 452 -7.74 -7.94 12.56
N THR A 453 -7.46 -6.67 12.24
CA THR A 453 -8.34 -5.83 11.41
C THR A 453 -8.52 -6.41 10.02
N PHE A 454 -7.45 -6.95 9.42
CA PHE A 454 -7.53 -7.64 8.13
C PHE A 454 -8.40 -8.90 8.18
N LEU A 455 -8.25 -9.76 9.19
CA LEU A 455 -9.12 -10.94 9.32
C LEU A 455 -10.58 -10.55 9.50
N LYS A 456 -10.87 -9.54 10.34
CA LYS A 456 -12.25 -9.02 10.52
C LYS A 456 -12.81 -8.44 9.22
N TYR A 457 -12.03 -7.65 8.48
CA TYR A 457 -12.43 -7.09 7.20
C TYR A 457 -12.67 -8.18 6.14
N THR A 458 -11.83 -9.21 6.13
CA THR A 458 -12.00 -10.41 5.28
C THR A 458 -13.32 -11.10 5.58
N ALA A 459 -13.62 -11.34 6.86
CA ALA A 459 -14.90 -11.92 7.27
C ALA A 459 -16.09 -11.03 6.86
N TYR A 460 -15.98 -9.71 7.05
CA TYR A 460 -17.00 -8.75 6.63
C TYR A 460 -17.29 -8.87 5.13
N ARG A 461 -16.25 -8.81 4.28
CA ARG A 461 -16.38 -8.93 2.82
C ARG A 461 -17.03 -10.25 2.39
N MET A 462 -16.66 -11.35 3.02
CA MET A 462 -17.24 -12.68 2.71
C MET A 462 -18.72 -12.79 3.12
N LEU A 463 -19.17 -12.02 4.11
CA LEU A 463 -20.56 -12.03 4.58
C LEU A 463 -21.45 -11.05 3.80
N THR A 464 -20.89 -9.93 3.33
CA THR A 464 -21.64 -8.95 2.54
C THR A 464 -21.69 -9.29 1.06
N ASN A 465 -20.73 -10.08 0.56
CA ASN A 465 -20.78 -10.61 -0.81
C ASN A 465 -21.51 -11.96 -0.85
N GLU A 466 -22.76 -11.96 -1.31
CA GLU A 466 -23.56 -13.19 -1.47
C GLU A 466 -22.94 -14.20 -2.47
N ALA A 467 -22.01 -13.77 -3.33
CA ALA A 467 -21.25 -14.63 -4.25
C ALA A 467 -19.94 -15.17 -3.65
N SER A 468 -19.66 -14.93 -2.37
CA SER A 468 -18.45 -15.46 -1.73
C SER A 468 -18.42 -17.00 -1.83
N PRO A 469 -17.34 -17.60 -2.36
CA PRO A 469 -17.27 -19.06 -2.58
C PRO A 469 -17.16 -19.86 -1.27
N CYS A 470 -16.89 -19.19 -0.15
CA CYS A 470 -16.75 -19.77 1.17
C CYS A 470 -17.26 -18.83 2.27
N HIS A 471 -17.49 -19.37 3.47
CA HIS A 471 -17.85 -18.58 4.66
C HIS A 471 -16.73 -18.48 5.68
N PRO A 472 -16.64 -17.34 6.38
CA PRO A 472 -15.63 -17.15 7.40
C PRO A 472 -15.98 -17.91 8.69
N ILE A 473 -15.00 -18.59 9.26
CA ILE A 473 -14.97 -19.06 10.64
C ILE A 473 -13.89 -18.26 11.36
N LEU A 474 -14.29 -17.24 12.12
CA LEU A 474 -13.39 -16.33 12.83
C LEU A 474 -13.23 -16.77 14.29
N LEU A 475 -11.99 -17.12 14.67
CA LEU A 475 -11.67 -17.72 15.97
C LEU A 475 -10.34 -17.15 16.52
N GLU A 476 -10.29 -16.89 17.84
CA GLU A 476 -9.10 -16.41 18.54
C GLU A 476 -8.29 -17.60 19.09
N LEU A 477 -7.01 -17.74 18.70
CA LEU A 477 -6.18 -18.91 19.03
C LEU A 477 -5.83 -19.04 20.52
N LYS A 478 -5.91 -17.94 21.26
CA LYS A 478 -5.76 -17.95 22.72
C LYS A 478 -6.88 -18.77 23.37
N ASP A 479 -8.12 -18.56 22.97
CA ASP A 479 -9.28 -19.23 23.56
C ASP A 479 -9.28 -20.73 23.22
N PHE A 480 -8.74 -21.08 22.05
CA PHE A 480 -8.46 -22.48 21.71
C PHE A 480 -7.44 -23.13 22.65
N ALA A 481 -6.36 -22.42 22.98
CA ALA A 481 -5.36 -22.92 23.91
C ALA A 481 -5.94 -23.12 25.32
N ASP A 482 -6.76 -22.16 25.79
CA ASP A 482 -7.44 -22.24 27.09
C ASP A 482 -8.44 -23.42 27.12
N TRP A 483 -9.17 -23.65 26.02
CA TRP A 483 -10.08 -24.80 25.89
C TRP A 483 -9.34 -26.14 25.91
N LEU A 484 -8.16 -26.23 25.25
CA LEU A 484 -7.36 -27.46 25.25
C LEU A 484 -7.01 -27.90 26.67
N ASP A 485 -6.62 -26.97 27.53
CA ASP A 485 -6.29 -27.26 28.93
C ASP A 485 -7.50 -27.76 29.72
N LEU A 486 -8.68 -27.18 29.49
CA LEU A 486 -9.91 -27.52 30.20
C LEU A 486 -10.54 -28.83 29.72
N SER A 487 -10.26 -29.26 28.49
CA SER A 487 -10.99 -30.34 27.84
C SER A 487 -10.54 -31.75 28.27
N ASP A 488 -9.34 -31.93 28.84
CA ASP A 488 -8.68 -33.22 29.06
C ASP A 488 -8.62 -34.14 27.81
N LYS A 489 -8.92 -33.60 26.62
CA LYS A 489 -8.97 -34.37 25.36
C LYS A 489 -7.58 -34.46 24.72
N PRO A 490 -7.25 -35.58 24.05
CA PRO A 490 -5.98 -35.69 23.33
C PRO A 490 -5.90 -34.64 22.21
N ALA A 491 -4.75 -33.96 22.14
CA ALA A 491 -4.40 -33.04 21.06
C ALA A 491 -4.26 -33.82 19.74
N THR A 492 -5.24 -33.65 18.85
CA THR A 492 -5.32 -34.34 17.55
C THR A 492 -5.69 -33.34 16.45
N ALA A 493 -5.64 -33.76 15.19
CA ALA A 493 -6.09 -32.95 14.05
C ALA A 493 -7.55 -32.49 14.18
N ASP A 494 -8.38 -33.23 14.95
CA ASP A 494 -9.80 -32.92 15.17
C ASP A 494 -10.03 -31.92 16.30
N SER A 495 -9.01 -31.60 17.10
CA SER A 495 -9.17 -30.73 18.28
C SER A 495 -9.69 -29.33 17.89
N LEU A 496 -9.26 -28.79 16.74
CA LEU A 496 -9.79 -27.50 16.25
C LEU A 496 -11.28 -27.59 15.90
N LEU A 497 -11.72 -28.70 15.29
CA LEU A 497 -13.13 -28.94 14.95
C LEU A 497 -13.99 -29.13 16.20
N LEU A 498 -13.48 -29.85 17.19
CA LEU A 498 -14.17 -30.08 18.47
C LEU A 498 -14.34 -28.78 19.26
N TRP A 499 -13.32 -27.92 19.26
CA TRP A 499 -13.42 -26.61 19.88
C TRP A 499 -14.37 -25.69 19.11
N ALA A 500 -14.25 -25.62 17.78
CA ALA A 500 -15.15 -24.83 16.96
C ALA A 500 -16.61 -25.30 17.12
N GLU A 501 -16.88 -26.59 17.25
CA GLU A 501 -18.20 -27.09 17.62
C GLU A 501 -18.63 -26.57 18.99
N ALA A 502 -17.80 -26.65 20.03
CA ALA A 502 -18.14 -26.15 21.36
C ALA A 502 -18.53 -24.65 21.34
N GLU A 503 -17.79 -23.83 20.59
CA GLU A 503 -18.06 -22.40 20.42
C GLU A 503 -19.34 -22.14 19.58
N LEU A 504 -19.61 -22.99 18.59
CA LEU A 504 -20.64 -22.77 17.58
C LEU A 504 -21.91 -23.62 17.77
N THR A 505 -21.95 -24.46 18.80
CA THR A 505 -23.08 -25.37 19.11
C THR A 505 -24.38 -24.59 19.31
N SER A 506 -24.30 -23.38 19.89
CA SER A 506 -25.46 -22.49 20.07
C SER A 506 -26.12 -22.06 18.76
N PHE A 507 -25.40 -22.14 17.64
CA PHE A 507 -25.91 -21.89 16.29
C PHE A 507 -26.37 -23.16 15.56
N GLY A 508 -26.16 -24.35 16.14
CA GLY A 508 -26.47 -25.64 15.52
C GLY A 508 -25.42 -26.14 14.52
N ILE A 509 -24.17 -25.66 14.62
CA ILE A 509 -23.06 -26.09 13.75
C ILE A 509 -22.32 -27.25 14.42
N SER A 510 -22.37 -28.44 13.82
CA SER A 510 -21.67 -29.64 14.34
C SER A 510 -20.27 -29.79 13.77
N ARG A 511 -19.43 -30.59 14.45
CA ARG A 511 -18.08 -30.95 13.96
C ARG A 511 -18.11 -31.64 12.59
N GLU A 512 -19.11 -32.49 12.32
CA GLU A 512 -19.24 -33.19 11.03
C GLU A 512 -19.54 -32.19 9.91
N THR A 513 -20.33 -31.15 10.22
CA THR A 513 -20.60 -30.05 9.28
C THR A 513 -19.32 -29.26 9.00
N LEU A 514 -18.59 -28.87 10.04
CA LEU A 514 -17.33 -28.12 9.90
C LEU A 514 -16.28 -28.90 9.09
N ALA A 515 -16.14 -30.21 9.35
CA ALA A 515 -15.23 -31.07 8.60
C ALA A 515 -15.64 -31.18 7.12
N LYS A 516 -16.91 -31.50 6.86
CA LYS A 516 -17.45 -31.66 5.50
C LYS A 516 -17.34 -30.37 4.68
N GLU A 517 -17.69 -29.24 5.27
CA GLU A 517 -17.64 -27.94 4.59
C GLU A 517 -16.19 -27.46 4.38
N SER A 518 -15.26 -27.76 5.31
CA SER A 518 -13.82 -27.52 5.12
C SER A 518 -13.26 -28.33 3.97
N GLN A 519 -13.52 -29.64 3.94
CA GLN A 519 -13.08 -30.54 2.87
C GLN A 519 -13.70 -30.20 1.51
N ALA A 520 -14.89 -29.59 1.49
CA ALA A 520 -15.51 -29.09 0.26
C ALA A 520 -14.94 -27.75 -0.23
N GLY A 521 -14.05 -27.11 0.55
CA GLY A 521 -13.51 -25.78 0.29
C GLY A 521 -14.52 -24.66 0.44
N ARG A 522 -15.59 -24.87 1.23
CA ARG A 522 -16.66 -23.90 1.48
C ARG A 522 -16.45 -23.09 2.77
N LEU A 523 -15.36 -23.35 3.51
CA LEU A 523 -14.98 -22.59 4.70
C LEU A 523 -13.64 -21.85 4.52
N CYS A 524 -13.57 -20.67 5.11
CA CYS A 524 -12.35 -19.90 5.32
C CYS A 524 -12.11 -19.74 6.83
N TRP A 525 -11.10 -20.43 7.35
CA TRP A 525 -10.68 -20.36 8.75
C TRP A 525 -9.79 -19.15 8.97
N LEU A 526 -10.27 -18.21 9.78
CA LEU A 526 -9.59 -16.97 10.15
C LEU A 526 -9.16 -17.11 11.61
N LEU A 527 -7.90 -17.48 11.82
CA LEU A 527 -7.33 -17.86 13.11
C LEU A 527 -6.41 -16.73 13.61
N ASP A 528 -6.89 -15.95 14.58
CA ASP A 528 -6.21 -14.74 15.03
C ASP A 528 -5.32 -15.00 16.26
N GLY A 529 -4.11 -14.47 16.26
CA GLY A 529 -3.30 -14.25 17.47
C GLY A 529 -2.53 -15.46 17.99
N LEU A 530 -1.74 -16.15 17.16
CA LEU A 530 -0.87 -17.24 17.67
C LEU A 530 0.14 -16.73 18.73
N ASP A 531 0.56 -15.46 18.63
CA ASP A 531 1.41 -14.82 19.63
C ASP A 531 0.72 -14.61 20.99
N GLU A 532 -0.62 -14.58 21.00
CA GLU A 532 -1.43 -14.42 22.22
C GLU A 532 -1.54 -15.72 23.03
N VAL A 533 -1.08 -16.86 22.50
CA VAL A 533 -0.82 -18.07 23.30
C VAL A 533 0.53 -17.88 24.00
N PHE A 534 0.50 -17.37 25.23
CA PHE A 534 1.72 -16.88 25.90
C PHE A 534 2.67 -17.97 26.38
N VAL A 535 2.16 -19.17 26.68
CA VAL A 535 2.97 -20.30 27.14
C VAL A 535 3.62 -20.98 25.92
N PRO A 536 4.97 -21.00 25.79
CA PRO A 536 5.65 -21.51 24.60
C PRO A 536 5.29 -22.96 24.24
N GLU A 537 5.16 -23.83 25.24
CA GLU A 537 4.81 -25.24 25.06
C GLU A 537 3.38 -25.39 24.51
N LYS A 538 2.43 -24.59 25.04
CA LYS A 538 1.05 -24.56 24.56
C LYS A 538 0.98 -23.98 23.15
N ARG A 539 1.73 -22.92 22.86
CA ARG A 539 1.82 -22.33 21.51
C ARG A 539 2.33 -23.35 20.50
N LEU A 540 3.36 -24.12 20.86
CA LEU A 540 3.87 -25.19 20.01
C LEU A 540 2.84 -26.32 19.83
N ALA A 541 2.09 -26.68 20.88
CA ALA A 541 1.00 -27.65 20.77
C ALA A 541 -0.10 -27.16 19.82
N VAL A 542 -0.54 -25.91 19.95
CA VAL A 542 -1.49 -25.26 19.02
C VAL A 542 -0.95 -25.28 17.60
N ALA A 543 0.30 -24.85 17.38
CA ALA A 543 0.93 -24.86 16.06
C ALA A 543 0.96 -26.27 15.42
N LYS A 544 1.26 -27.31 16.21
CA LYS A 544 1.23 -28.71 15.74
C LYS A 544 -0.19 -29.15 15.36
N ILE A 545 -1.20 -28.80 16.16
CA ILE A 545 -2.60 -29.12 15.84
C ILE A 545 -3.03 -28.40 14.56
N LEU A 546 -2.67 -27.13 14.38
CA LEU A 546 -3.00 -26.37 13.16
C LEU A 546 -2.31 -26.97 11.93
N GLY A 547 -1.04 -27.37 12.04
CA GLY A 547 -0.34 -28.08 10.95
C GLY A 547 -1.01 -29.41 10.59
N GLN A 548 -1.42 -30.20 11.59
CA GLN A 548 -2.16 -31.44 11.38
C GLN A 548 -3.56 -31.20 10.79
N PHE A 549 -4.28 -30.19 11.27
CA PHE A 549 -5.57 -29.78 10.73
C PHE A 549 -5.46 -29.40 9.26
N ASN A 550 -4.45 -28.60 8.89
CA ASN A 550 -4.20 -28.21 7.50
C ASN A 550 -3.98 -29.42 6.59
N HIS A 551 -3.36 -30.48 7.11
CA HIS A 551 -3.14 -31.73 6.37
C HIS A 551 -4.39 -32.61 6.28
N CYS A 552 -5.15 -32.78 7.38
CA CYS A 552 -6.26 -33.73 7.44
C CYS A 552 -7.62 -33.17 6.99
N HIS A 553 -7.86 -31.87 7.24
CA HIS A 553 -9.18 -31.24 7.06
C HIS A 553 -9.12 -29.94 6.25
N GLY A 554 -7.96 -29.30 6.24
CA GLY A 554 -7.76 -27.97 5.67
C GLY A 554 -7.31 -27.96 4.21
N GLU A 555 -6.95 -29.08 3.58
CA GLU A 555 -6.33 -29.09 2.24
C GLU A 555 -7.15 -28.29 1.19
N ALA A 556 -8.48 -28.45 1.21
CA ALA A 556 -9.39 -27.68 0.37
C ALA A 556 -9.89 -26.37 1.02
N ALA A 557 -9.81 -26.23 2.34
CA ALA A 557 -10.26 -25.03 3.05
C ALA A 557 -9.22 -23.90 2.97
N ARG A 558 -9.69 -22.66 2.99
CA ARG A 558 -8.78 -21.51 3.15
C ARG A 558 -8.48 -21.32 4.63
N VAL A 559 -7.21 -21.10 4.99
CA VAL A 559 -6.76 -20.94 6.38
C VAL A 559 -5.80 -19.75 6.46
N LEU A 560 -6.16 -18.74 7.25
CA LEU A 560 -5.35 -17.56 7.51
C LEU A 560 -4.99 -17.54 9.00
N ILE A 561 -3.70 -17.50 9.30
CA ILE A 561 -3.18 -17.44 10.68
C ILE A 561 -2.44 -16.12 10.86
N THR A 562 -2.65 -15.41 11.97
CA THR A 562 -1.87 -14.19 12.28
C THR A 562 -0.89 -14.42 13.43
N THR A 563 0.27 -13.76 13.39
CA THR A 563 1.24 -13.80 14.50
C THR A 563 2.21 -12.60 14.49
N ARG A 564 2.92 -12.40 15.61
CA ARG A 564 4.06 -11.46 15.74
C ARG A 564 5.41 -12.15 15.47
N PRO A 565 6.46 -11.40 15.08
CA PRO A 565 7.78 -11.98 14.77
C PRO A 565 8.37 -12.85 15.89
N HIS A 566 8.21 -12.47 17.16
CA HIS A 566 8.77 -13.23 18.27
C HIS A 566 8.17 -14.64 18.42
N ALA A 567 6.87 -14.79 18.17
CA ALA A 567 6.18 -16.08 18.27
C ALA A 567 6.53 -16.96 17.06
N TRP A 568 6.73 -16.37 15.89
CA TRP A 568 7.24 -17.06 14.70
C TRP A 568 8.70 -17.50 14.84
N ALA A 569 9.52 -16.71 15.55
CA ALA A 569 10.93 -17.02 15.80
C ALA A 569 11.14 -18.09 16.88
N GLN A 570 10.09 -18.50 17.59
CA GLN A 570 10.18 -19.59 18.55
C GLN A 570 10.54 -20.92 17.84
N ALA A 571 11.51 -21.63 18.39
CA ALA A 571 11.95 -22.93 17.87
C ALA A 571 10.79 -23.93 17.75
N GLY A 572 10.72 -24.63 16.62
CA GLY A 572 9.72 -25.67 16.36
C GLY A 572 8.39 -25.16 15.75
N ILE A 573 8.12 -23.85 15.76
CA ILE A 573 6.85 -23.30 15.24
C ILE A 573 6.78 -23.40 13.72
N GLN A 574 7.87 -23.08 13.01
CA GLN A 574 7.90 -23.08 11.55
C GLN A 574 7.73 -24.50 10.99
N GLU A 575 8.39 -25.47 11.64
CA GLU A 575 8.30 -26.88 11.33
C GLU A 575 6.91 -27.45 11.65
N ALA A 576 6.32 -27.03 12.78
CA ALA A 576 5.00 -27.53 13.21
C ALA A 576 3.85 -27.08 12.30
N LEU A 577 3.90 -25.85 11.79
CA LEU A 577 2.84 -25.32 10.92
C LEU A 577 2.93 -25.81 9.47
N CYS A 578 4.10 -26.28 9.02
CA CYS A 578 4.34 -26.72 7.65
C CYS A 578 4.00 -25.65 6.58
N LEU A 579 4.22 -24.36 6.87
CA LEU A 579 3.88 -23.23 6.00
C LEU A 579 5.11 -22.60 5.30
N ALA A 580 6.16 -23.37 5.06
CA ALA A 580 7.36 -22.87 4.37
C ALA A 580 7.00 -22.26 3.00
N GLY A 581 7.41 -21.01 2.75
CA GLY A 581 7.06 -20.26 1.54
C GLY A 581 5.66 -19.59 1.54
N ARG A 582 4.85 -19.77 2.58
CA ARG A 582 3.47 -19.21 2.68
C ARG A 582 3.31 -18.20 3.82
N VAL A 583 4.39 -17.45 4.08
CA VAL A 583 4.42 -16.40 5.10
C VAL A 583 4.32 -15.04 4.41
N ALA A 584 3.28 -14.29 4.76
CA ALA A 584 3.03 -12.93 4.29
C ALA A 584 3.45 -11.90 5.36
N PRO A 585 4.68 -11.37 5.31
CA PRO A 585 5.08 -10.29 6.21
C PRO A 585 4.33 -9.00 5.83
N LEU A 586 3.76 -8.33 6.82
CA LEU A 586 3.18 -7.00 6.67
C LEU A 586 4.26 -5.95 6.58
N LEU A 587 4.10 -5.04 5.64
CA LEU A 587 4.96 -3.88 5.46
C LEU A 587 4.39 -2.66 6.18
N SER A 588 5.26 -1.76 6.61
CA SER A 588 4.88 -0.44 7.10
C SER A 588 3.98 0.32 6.12
N LEU A 589 3.13 1.20 6.65
CA LEU A 589 2.32 2.09 5.83
C LEU A 589 3.20 3.07 5.06
N SER A 590 3.19 2.97 3.73
CA SER A 590 3.72 4.03 2.86
C SER A 590 3.02 5.36 3.10
N GLN A 591 3.65 6.48 2.73
CA GLN A 591 3.04 7.81 2.84
C GLN A 591 1.67 7.91 2.14
N ALA A 592 1.51 7.27 0.98
CA ALA A 592 0.23 7.21 0.28
C ALA A 592 -0.84 6.47 1.10
N GLY A 593 -0.45 5.36 1.75
CA GLY A 593 -1.31 4.61 2.66
C GLY A 593 -1.67 5.40 3.92
N GLN A 594 -0.69 6.08 4.53
CA GLN A 594 -0.92 6.97 5.68
C GLN A 594 -1.93 8.08 5.32
N ARG A 595 -1.74 8.74 4.17
CA ARG A 595 -2.66 9.77 3.66
C ARG A 595 -4.08 9.22 3.50
N LYS A 596 -4.23 8.09 2.81
CA LYS A 596 -5.55 7.47 2.55
C LYS A 596 -6.24 7.04 3.84
N LEU A 597 -5.52 6.38 4.75
CA LEU A 597 -6.08 5.96 6.03
C LEU A 597 -6.51 7.17 6.89
N LEU A 598 -5.70 8.23 6.92
CA LEU A 598 -6.05 9.47 7.64
C LEU A 598 -7.28 10.16 7.04
N ILE A 599 -7.39 10.24 5.72
CA ILE A 599 -8.57 10.83 5.06
C ILE A 599 -9.82 10.05 5.48
N LYS A 600 -9.82 8.72 5.31
CA LYS A 600 -10.95 7.86 5.72
C LYS A 600 -11.30 8.02 7.20
N TRP A 601 -10.27 8.06 8.06
CA TRP A 601 -10.42 8.23 9.49
C TRP A 601 -11.07 9.58 9.84
N PHE A 602 -10.57 10.68 9.26
CA PHE A 602 -11.10 12.02 9.52
C PHE A 602 -12.46 12.23 8.88
N GLU A 603 -12.78 11.62 7.73
CA GLU A 603 -14.12 11.66 7.13
C GLU A 603 -15.14 10.94 8.02
N GLY A 604 -14.77 9.79 8.60
CA GLY A 604 -15.61 9.10 9.57
C GLY A 604 -15.83 9.91 10.85
N ALA A 605 -14.82 10.67 11.29
CA ALA A 605 -14.89 11.50 12.49
C ALA A 605 -15.54 12.88 12.28
N SER A 606 -15.33 13.50 11.13
CA SER A 606 -15.72 14.85 10.73
C SER A 606 -15.98 14.88 9.22
N PRO A 607 -17.22 14.57 8.78
CA PRO A 607 -17.57 14.50 7.36
C PRO A 607 -17.18 15.78 6.61
N ASN A 608 -16.67 15.63 5.38
CA ASN A 608 -16.22 16.70 4.48
C ASN A 608 -14.99 17.52 4.93
N GLN A 609 -14.32 17.18 6.04
CA GLN A 609 -13.07 17.85 6.48
C GLN A 609 -11.83 16.95 6.39
N GLY A 610 -11.96 15.75 5.83
CA GLY A 610 -10.92 14.72 5.85
C GLY A 610 -9.58 15.15 5.26
N GLU A 611 -9.60 15.71 4.05
CA GLU A 611 -8.37 16.15 3.38
C GLU A 611 -7.66 17.28 4.11
N ASP A 612 -8.41 18.27 4.62
CA ASP A 612 -7.83 19.44 5.27
C ASP A 612 -7.22 19.08 6.63
N LEU A 613 -7.91 18.25 7.41
CA LEU A 613 -7.38 17.71 8.66
C LEU A 613 -6.15 16.82 8.42
N GLN A 614 -6.16 16.00 7.36
CA GLN A 614 -4.99 15.20 6.96
C GLN A 614 -3.79 16.09 6.60
N LYS A 615 -3.98 17.13 5.77
CA LYS A 615 -2.91 18.08 5.38
C LYS A 615 -2.35 18.81 6.61
N ASN A 616 -3.22 19.21 7.53
CA ASN A 616 -2.81 19.89 8.77
C ASN A 616 -2.02 18.97 9.70
N LEU A 617 -2.46 17.71 9.88
CA LEU A 617 -1.72 16.72 10.66
C LEU A 617 -0.36 16.42 10.01
N ALA A 618 -0.31 16.19 8.70
CA ALA A 618 0.92 15.95 7.97
C ALA A 618 1.92 17.10 8.11
N ARG A 619 1.44 18.36 8.06
CA ARG A 619 2.28 19.55 8.29
C ARG A 619 2.85 19.58 9.71
N ARG A 620 2.05 19.27 10.73
CA ARG A 620 2.53 19.23 12.13
C ARG A 620 3.50 18.08 12.36
N ALA A 621 3.22 16.90 11.82
CA ALA A 621 4.12 15.74 11.87
C ALA A 621 5.44 15.99 11.11
N GLY A 622 5.41 16.85 10.09
CA GLY A 622 6.57 17.28 9.32
C GLY A 622 7.75 17.77 10.18
N GLY A 623 7.50 18.41 11.32
CA GLY A 623 8.56 18.89 12.22
C GLY A 623 9.15 17.83 13.18
N HIS A 624 8.59 16.62 13.23
CA HIS A 624 8.88 15.66 14.30
C HIS A 624 9.23 14.26 13.74
N PRO A 625 10.53 13.93 13.58
CA PRO A 625 10.96 12.64 13.02
C PRO A 625 10.39 11.41 13.73
N ARG A 626 10.34 11.42 15.07
CA ARG A 626 9.76 10.32 15.87
C ARG A 626 8.25 10.14 15.62
N ILE A 627 7.52 11.22 15.33
CA ILE A 627 6.11 11.14 14.98
C ILE A 627 5.91 10.51 13.61
N ARG A 628 6.75 10.88 12.63
CA ARG A 628 6.71 10.25 11.29
C ARG A 628 6.96 8.74 11.35
N GLU A 629 7.94 8.31 12.16
CA GLU A 629 8.23 6.88 12.39
C GLU A 629 7.01 6.17 13.01
N MET A 630 6.37 6.76 14.03
CA MET A 630 5.15 6.19 14.63
C MET A 630 3.98 6.11 13.63
N MET A 631 3.85 7.05 12.70
CA MET A 631 2.78 7.09 11.70
C MET A 631 2.86 5.95 10.67
N GLU A 632 3.97 5.23 10.57
CA GLU A 632 4.09 4.02 9.75
C GLU A 632 3.25 2.85 10.30
N ASN A 633 2.97 2.86 11.60
CA ASN A 633 2.15 1.86 12.27
C ASN A 633 0.66 2.28 12.25
N PRO A 634 -0.26 1.48 11.67
CA PRO A 634 -1.67 1.84 11.56
C PRO A 634 -2.33 2.20 12.90
N LEU A 635 -2.05 1.46 13.98
CA LEU A 635 -2.59 1.78 15.29
C LEU A 635 -2.12 3.16 15.76
N LEU A 636 -0.80 3.38 15.80
CA LEU A 636 -0.24 4.64 16.31
C LEU A 636 -0.70 5.82 15.45
N LEU A 637 -0.84 5.63 14.14
CA LEU A 637 -1.41 6.63 13.23
C LEU A 637 -2.84 7.02 13.64
N THR A 638 -3.72 6.05 13.94
CA THR A 638 -5.08 6.34 14.41
C THR A 638 -5.11 6.98 15.80
N VAL A 639 -4.17 6.65 16.67
CA VAL A 639 -4.01 7.29 17.99
C VAL A 639 -3.58 8.75 17.83
N ILE A 640 -2.59 9.02 16.97
CA ILE A 640 -2.14 10.36 16.61
C ILE A 640 -3.30 11.17 16.02
N ALA A 641 -4.08 10.59 15.11
CA ALA A 641 -5.27 11.22 14.53
C ALA A 641 -6.30 11.56 15.62
N THR A 642 -6.53 10.65 16.58
CA THR A 642 -7.44 10.86 17.72
C THR A 642 -7.03 12.06 18.58
N ILE A 643 -5.74 12.14 18.94
CA ILE A 643 -5.19 13.23 19.76
C ILE A 643 -5.24 14.56 19.00
N PHE A 644 -4.86 14.54 17.72
CA PHE A 644 -4.92 15.71 16.85
C PHE A 644 -6.35 16.24 16.70
N HIS A 645 -7.32 15.35 16.44
CA HIS A 645 -8.73 15.69 16.35
C HIS A 645 -9.31 16.24 17.65
N ALA A 646 -8.73 15.88 18.80
CA ALA A 646 -9.08 16.45 20.11
C ALA A 646 -8.48 17.83 20.38
N GLY A 647 -7.78 18.43 19.40
CA GLY A 647 -7.15 19.75 19.54
C GLY A 647 -5.92 19.75 20.46
N LYS A 648 -5.37 18.57 20.79
CA LYS A 648 -4.20 18.44 21.66
C LYS A 648 -2.90 18.51 20.84
N ASN A 649 -1.83 18.94 21.49
CA ASN A 649 -0.48 18.91 20.89
C ASN A 649 -0.02 17.46 20.70
N LEU A 650 0.70 17.21 19.61
CA LEU A 650 1.29 15.90 19.35
C LEU A 650 2.49 15.69 20.29
N PRO A 651 2.58 14.54 20.97
CA PRO A 651 3.75 14.21 21.79
C PRO A 651 4.92 13.83 20.90
N GLU A 652 6.12 13.73 21.47
CA GLU A 652 7.30 13.27 20.73
C GLU A 652 7.59 11.78 20.97
N TYR A 653 7.19 11.25 22.13
CA TYR A 653 7.51 9.89 22.58
C TYR A 653 6.26 9.00 22.67
N ARG A 654 6.42 7.70 22.40
CA ARG A 654 5.33 6.69 22.47
C ARG A 654 4.62 6.69 23.83
N VAL A 655 5.37 6.79 24.93
CA VAL A 655 4.84 6.81 26.30
C VAL A 655 3.86 7.98 26.52
N GLU A 656 4.18 9.16 26.00
CA GLU A 656 3.32 10.34 26.06
C GLU A 656 2.12 10.25 25.10
N LEU A 657 2.32 9.56 23.97
CA LEU A 657 1.24 9.28 23.03
C LEU A 657 0.14 8.44 23.68
N TYR A 658 0.50 7.34 24.35
CA TYR A 658 -0.47 6.53 25.09
C TYR A 658 -1.10 7.29 26.26
N GLU A 659 -0.33 8.07 27.01
CA GLU A 659 -0.84 8.94 28.07
C GLU A 659 -1.93 9.90 27.56
N ARG A 660 -1.63 10.65 26.50
CA ARG A 660 -2.59 11.60 25.90
C ARG A 660 -3.79 10.90 25.26
N ALA A 661 -3.58 9.73 24.67
CA ALA A 661 -4.65 8.94 24.09
C ALA A 661 -5.64 8.47 25.15
N ILE A 662 -5.15 7.94 26.27
CA ILE A 662 -5.97 7.52 27.41
C ILE A 662 -6.71 8.73 27.98
N ASP A 663 -6.03 9.86 28.15
CA ASP A 663 -6.66 11.10 28.61
C ASP A 663 -7.81 11.50 27.70
N VAL A 664 -7.61 11.54 26.39
CA VAL A 664 -8.66 11.90 25.41
C VAL A 664 -9.82 10.90 25.44
N LEU A 665 -9.55 9.59 25.43
CA LEU A 665 -10.58 8.54 25.42
C LEU A 665 -11.40 8.52 26.72
N LEU A 666 -10.79 8.86 27.85
CA LEU A 666 -11.46 8.93 29.15
C LEU A 666 -12.12 10.29 29.43
N THR A 667 -11.80 11.38 28.72
CA THR A 667 -12.43 12.71 28.96
C THR A 667 -13.52 13.06 27.97
N ARG A 668 -13.32 12.81 26.67
CA ARG A 668 -14.23 13.28 25.61
C ARG A 668 -15.63 12.64 25.66
N ARG A 669 -15.77 11.47 26.32
CA ARG A 669 -17.01 10.67 26.33
C ARG A 669 -17.75 10.63 27.68
N PHE A 670 -17.35 11.45 28.66
CA PHE A 670 -17.99 11.54 29.98
C PHE A 670 -18.78 12.85 30.21
N GLY A 671 -18.99 13.69 29.18
CA GLY A 671 -19.88 14.86 29.22
C GLY A 671 -19.29 16.12 29.88
N HIS A 672 -19.83 17.30 29.56
CA HIS A 672 -19.30 18.66 29.74
C HIS A 672 -19.14 19.23 31.19
N GLU A 673 -19.11 18.43 32.25
CA GLU A 673 -19.01 18.94 33.64
C GLU A 673 -17.55 19.14 34.12
N ALA A 674 -16.92 20.21 33.65
CA ALA A 674 -15.48 20.48 33.79
C ALA A 674 -14.92 20.59 35.23
N GLU A 675 -15.75 20.69 36.28
CA GLU A 675 -15.27 20.84 37.67
C GLU A 675 -15.27 19.52 38.49
N HIS A 676 -16.03 18.49 38.09
CA HIS A 676 -16.02 17.16 38.75
C HIS A 676 -15.11 16.14 38.05
N GLN A 677 -14.59 16.46 36.86
CA GLN A 677 -13.87 15.51 35.99
C GLN A 677 -12.45 15.13 36.45
N ASN A 678 -11.75 16.02 37.16
CA ASN A 678 -10.36 15.75 37.55
C ASN A 678 -10.26 14.87 38.80
N SER A 679 -11.31 14.83 39.64
CA SER A 679 -11.34 14.02 40.88
C SER A 679 -11.60 12.53 40.61
N GLU A 680 -12.37 12.16 39.57
CA GLU A 680 -12.63 10.75 39.21
C GLU A 680 -11.57 10.13 38.28
N ARG A 681 -10.85 10.95 37.48
CA ARG A 681 -9.89 10.47 36.47
C ARG A 681 -8.70 9.70 37.06
N VAL A 682 -8.13 10.22 38.14
CA VAL A 682 -6.97 9.63 38.81
C VAL A 682 -7.32 8.26 39.42
N PRO A 683 -8.44 8.12 40.17
CA PRO A 683 -8.95 6.82 40.60
C PRO A 683 -9.17 5.81 39.47
N ILE A 684 -9.80 6.23 38.36
CA ILE A 684 -10.05 5.35 37.20
C ILE A 684 -8.74 4.82 36.63
N THR A 685 -7.80 5.73 36.34
CA THR A 685 -6.52 5.35 35.74
C THR A 685 -5.74 4.44 36.69
N ARG A 686 -5.74 4.71 37.99
CA ARG A 686 -5.11 3.85 39.00
C ARG A 686 -5.74 2.45 39.04
N GLY A 687 -7.07 2.36 38.96
CA GLY A 687 -7.79 1.08 38.88
C GLY A 687 -7.44 0.30 37.62
N LEU A 688 -7.44 0.94 36.46
CA LEU A 688 -7.08 0.31 35.17
C LEU A 688 -5.64 -0.20 35.14
N ARG A 689 -4.69 0.51 35.78
CA ARG A 689 -3.30 0.04 35.94
C ARG A 689 -3.22 -1.25 36.74
N ARG A 690 -3.95 -1.36 37.85
CA ARG A 690 -4.01 -2.58 38.68
C ARG A 690 -4.56 -3.75 37.88
N VAL A 691 -5.66 -3.54 37.16
CA VAL A 691 -6.25 -4.57 36.28
C VAL A 691 -5.25 -5.02 35.22
N ALA A 692 -4.66 -4.09 34.46
CA ALA A 692 -3.74 -4.43 33.39
C ALA A 692 -2.52 -5.21 33.89
N ARG A 693 -1.97 -4.83 35.04
CA ARG A 693 -0.90 -5.57 35.70
C ARG A 693 -1.35 -6.97 36.14
N ALA A 694 -2.48 -7.08 36.85
CA ALA A 694 -2.99 -8.37 37.30
C ALA A 694 -3.25 -9.31 36.12
N MET A 695 -3.77 -8.80 34.99
CA MET A 695 -3.90 -9.56 33.76
C MET A 695 -2.56 -10.13 33.29
N TYR A 696 -1.45 -9.39 33.43
CA TYR A 696 -0.10 -9.87 33.12
C TYR A 696 0.43 -10.91 34.13
N GLU A 697 0.21 -10.69 35.42
CA GLU A 697 0.63 -11.61 36.49
C GLU A 697 -0.13 -12.95 36.43
N HIS A 698 -1.40 -12.93 36.03
CA HIS A 698 -2.25 -14.11 35.85
C HIS A 698 -2.16 -14.67 34.43
N ASN A 699 -0.95 -15.05 33.99
CA ASN A 699 -0.70 -15.67 32.68
C ASN A 699 -1.07 -14.80 31.45
N ARG A 700 -1.04 -13.47 31.61
CA ARG A 700 -1.18 -12.50 30.50
C ARG A 700 -2.52 -12.57 29.76
N VAL A 701 -3.60 -12.82 30.49
CA VAL A 701 -4.95 -12.89 29.94
C VAL A 701 -5.35 -11.61 29.17
N ARG A 702 -6.23 -11.77 28.18
CA ARG A 702 -6.71 -10.72 27.29
C ARG A 702 -8.08 -10.16 27.68
N SER A 703 -8.91 -11.00 28.29
CA SER A 703 -10.19 -10.65 28.92
C SER A 703 -10.24 -11.23 30.34
N VAL A 704 -11.08 -10.65 31.19
CA VAL A 704 -11.44 -11.24 32.48
C VAL A 704 -12.92 -11.03 32.81
N PRO A 705 -13.56 -11.94 33.57
CA PRO A 705 -14.95 -11.78 34.01
C PRO A 705 -15.18 -10.49 34.81
N HIS A 706 -16.40 -9.94 34.72
CA HIS A 706 -16.78 -8.69 35.40
C HIS A 706 -16.37 -8.64 36.88
N GLU A 707 -16.67 -9.68 37.64
CA GLU A 707 -16.37 -9.74 39.08
C GLU A 707 -14.88 -9.63 39.36
N LEU A 708 -14.06 -10.35 38.60
CA LEU A 708 -12.60 -10.31 38.72
C LEU A 708 -12.04 -8.95 38.28
N PHE A 709 -12.59 -8.39 37.20
CA PHE A 709 -12.23 -7.06 36.73
C PHE A 709 -12.49 -6.01 37.81
N VAL A 710 -13.69 -6.01 38.42
CA VAL A 710 -14.07 -5.09 39.50
C VAL A 710 -13.17 -5.30 40.72
N SER A 711 -12.90 -6.55 41.08
CA SER A 711 -12.03 -6.91 42.20
C SER A 711 -10.60 -6.36 42.03
N TRP A 712 -10.03 -6.42 40.84
CA TRP A 712 -8.70 -5.86 40.56
C TRP A 712 -8.73 -4.34 40.34
N PHE A 713 -9.84 -3.82 39.83
CA PHE A 713 -10.02 -2.39 39.58
C PHE A 713 -10.12 -1.60 40.89
N ARG A 714 -10.85 -2.12 41.89
CA ARG A 714 -11.06 -1.43 43.17
C ARG A 714 -9.78 -1.36 44.02
N SER A 715 -9.66 -0.31 44.84
CA SER A 715 -8.73 -0.29 45.96
C SER A 715 -9.32 -1.08 47.14
N THR A 716 -8.50 -1.47 48.10
CA THR A 716 -8.95 -2.17 49.33
C THR A 716 -9.99 -1.40 50.14
N HIS A 717 -10.15 -0.10 49.91
CA HIS A 717 -11.07 0.79 50.63
C HIS A 717 -12.21 1.32 49.73
N ASP A 718 -12.28 0.91 48.47
CA ASP A 718 -13.31 1.37 47.55
C ASP A 718 -14.59 0.53 47.70
N ASP A 719 -15.74 1.20 47.64
CA ASP A 719 -17.06 0.58 47.59
C ASP A 719 -17.23 -0.26 46.31
N GLU A 720 -17.61 -1.53 46.47
CA GLU A 720 -17.69 -2.49 45.37
C GLU A 720 -18.79 -2.16 44.36
N GLU A 721 -19.95 -1.69 44.82
CA GLU A 721 -21.06 -1.32 43.93
C GLU A 721 -20.70 -0.09 43.09
N LYS A 722 -20.03 0.91 43.70
CA LYS A 722 -19.54 2.09 42.98
C LYS A 722 -18.48 1.72 41.95
N ALA A 723 -17.54 0.85 42.30
CA ALA A 723 -16.53 0.35 41.36
C ALA A 723 -17.17 -0.43 40.20
N ALA A 724 -18.13 -1.31 40.48
CA ALA A 724 -18.87 -2.05 39.46
C ALA A 724 -19.69 -1.15 38.53
N ALA A 725 -20.32 -0.10 39.08
CA ALA A 725 -21.04 0.90 38.28
C ALA A 725 -20.09 1.69 37.39
N LEU A 726 -18.90 2.03 37.87
CA LEU A 726 -17.90 2.76 37.11
C LEU A 726 -17.29 1.91 35.98
N VAL A 727 -16.96 0.65 36.25
CA VAL A 727 -16.49 -0.31 35.22
C VAL A 727 -17.53 -0.48 34.11
N ARG A 728 -18.81 -0.65 34.48
CA ARG A 728 -19.91 -0.71 33.52
C ARG A 728 -20.02 0.57 32.68
N ARG A 729 -19.87 1.74 33.30
CA ARG A 729 -19.90 3.04 32.61
C ARG A 729 -18.73 3.20 31.63
N ILE A 730 -17.51 2.81 32.04
CA ILE A 730 -16.32 2.83 31.18
C ILE A 730 -16.54 1.90 29.99
N GLY A 731 -16.97 0.66 30.21
CA GLY A 731 -17.24 -0.29 29.13
C GLY A 731 -18.33 0.14 28.16
N ALA A 732 -19.39 0.79 28.66
CA ALA A 732 -20.49 1.24 27.82
C ALA A 732 -20.18 2.51 27.01
N ARG A 733 -19.33 3.42 27.52
CA ARG A 733 -19.20 4.77 26.96
C ARG A 733 -17.82 5.10 26.39
N SER A 734 -16.73 4.58 26.96
CA SER A 734 -15.37 5.09 26.65
C SER A 734 -14.78 4.58 25.31
N GLY A 735 -15.23 3.42 24.80
CA GLY A 735 -14.52 2.71 23.73
C GLY A 735 -13.13 2.19 24.14
N PHE A 736 -12.77 2.34 25.42
CA PHE A 736 -11.49 1.92 25.99
C PHE A 736 -11.52 0.47 26.49
N LEU A 737 -12.66 0.03 27.02
CA LEU A 737 -12.92 -1.36 27.39
C LEU A 737 -13.96 -1.97 26.45
N ARG A 738 -13.79 -3.25 26.15
CA ARG A 738 -14.76 -4.10 25.44
C ARG A 738 -15.43 -5.01 26.45
N ALA A 739 -16.75 -5.11 26.41
CA ALA A 739 -17.51 -6.09 27.15
C ALA A 739 -18.04 -7.17 26.17
N ARG A 740 -17.87 -8.46 26.50
CA ARG A 740 -18.36 -9.59 25.70
C ARG A 740 -19.17 -10.56 26.55
N GLY A 741 -20.28 -11.07 26.03
CA GLY A 741 -21.10 -12.09 26.68
C GLY A 741 -21.98 -11.58 27.82
N GLU A 742 -22.82 -12.48 28.36
CA GLU A 742 -23.59 -12.27 29.58
C GLU A 742 -23.39 -13.49 30.51
N PRO A 743 -22.78 -13.31 31.70
CA PRO A 743 -22.25 -12.06 32.26
C PRO A 743 -21.04 -11.51 31.48
N PRO A 744 -20.78 -10.19 31.50
CA PRO A 744 -19.78 -9.59 30.64
C PRO A 744 -18.34 -9.91 31.08
N GLU A 745 -17.52 -10.35 30.13
CA GLU A 745 -16.07 -10.33 30.22
C GLU A 745 -15.50 -9.04 29.64
N TYR A 746 -14.52 -8.45 30.33
CA TYR A 746 -13.90 -7.19 29.96
C TYR A 746 -12.49 -7.38 29.40
N ALA A 747 -12.21 -6.72 28.27
CA ALA A 747 -10.89 -6.64 27.65
C ALA A 747 -10.54 -5.19 27.29
N PHE A 748 -9.26 -4.83 27.24
CA PHE A 748 -8.85 -3.54 26.70
C PHE A 748 -9.05 -3.48 25.18
N SER A 749 -9.50 -2.35 24.66
CA SER A 749 -9.83 -2.17 23.24
C SER A 749 -8.66 -2.42 22.29
N HIS A 750 -7.42 -2.25 22.76
CA HIS A 750 -6.21 -2.63 22.05
C HIS A 750 -5.13 -3.15 23.01
N LEU A 751 -4.27 -4.08 22.57
CA LEU A 751 -3.24 -4.66 23.43
C LEU A 751 -2.22 -3.60 23.87
N GLY A 752 -1.82 -2.68 22.98
CA GLY A 752 -0.97 -1.53 23.34
C GLY A 752 -1.45 -0.71 24.55
N PHE A 753 -2.76 -0.54 24.75
CA PHE A 753 -3.28 0.14 25.95
C PHE A 753 -3.14 -0.71 27.20
N GLN A 754 -3.35 -2.02 27.09
CA GLN A 754 -3.09 -2.96 28.20
C GLN A 754 -1.60 -3.02 28.52
N GLU A 755 -0.73 -3.10 27.52
CA GLU A 755 0.75 -3.10 27.64
C GLU A 755 1.22 -1.83 28.36
N TYR A 756 0.73 -0.66 27.94
CA TYR A 756 1.04 0.62 28.59
C TYR A 756 0.53 0.70 30.03
N LEU A 757 -0.73 0.34 30.29
CA LEU A 757 -1.27 0.38 31.66
C LEU A 757 -0.61 -0.64 32.59
N ALA A 758 -0.25 -1.82 32.08
CA ALA A 758 0.54 -2.80 32.81
C ALA A 758 1.93 -2.25 33.12
N ALA A 759 2.58 -1.59 32.15
CA ALA A 759 3.87 -0.95 32.34
C ALA A 759 3.84 0.11 33.45
N LEU A 760 2.78 0.93 33.51
CA LEU A 760 2.55 1.87 34.62
C LEU A 760 2.29 1.18 35.96
N GLY A 761 1.65 0.00 35.94
CA GLY A 761 1.40 -0.80 37.13
C GLY A 761 2.68 -1.43 37.71
N PHE A 762 3.58 -1.91 36.85
CA PHE A 762 4.91 -2.39 37.27
C PHE A 762 5.84 -1.24 37.67
N ALA A 763 5.76 -0.09 36.99
CA ALA A 763 6.53 1.09 37.36
C ALA A 763 6.20 1.64 38.75
N ALA A 764 5.04 1.28 39.33
CA ALA A 764 4.63 1.68 40.66
C ALA A 764 5.21 0.80 41.78
N GLU A 765 5.93 -0.27 41.45
CA GLU A 765 6.60 -1.12 42.42
C GLU A 765 7.78 -0.42 43.10
N ALA A 766 8.14 -0.89 44.29
CA ALA A 766 9.30 -0.36 45.01
C ALA A 766 10.61 -0.62 44.25
N ASP A 767 10.71 -1.78 43.61
CA ASP A 767 11.78 -2.16 42.69
C ASP A 767 11.17 -2.77 41.41
N PRO A 768 10.88 -1.93 40.39
CA PRO A 768 10.30 -2.40 39.15
C PRO A 768 11.18 -3.39 38.39
N PHE A 769 12.52 -3.29 38.52
CA PHE A 769 13.45 -4.17 37.83
C PHE A 769 13.41 -5.58 38.41
N ALA A 770 13.47 -5.72 39.73
CA ALA A 770 13.44 -7.03 40.40
C ALA A 770 12.19 -7.85 40.02
N VAL A 771 11.04 -7.18 39.83
CA VAL A 771 9.80 -7.85 39.42
C VAL A 771 9.84 -8.31 37.96
N LEU A 772 10.45 -7.50 37.08
CA LEU A 772 10.50 -7.75 35.63
C LEU A 772 11.73 -8.56 35.18
N GLU A 773 12.76 -8.71 36.02
CA GLU A 773 14.03 -9.36 35.67
C GLU A 773 13.83 -10.78 35.12
N LYS A 774 12.94 -11.56 35.75
CA LYS A 774 12.62 -12.94 35.34
C LYS A 774 11.96 -13.04 33.95
N HIS A 775 11.52 -11.92 33.39
CA HIS A 775 10.80 -11.84 32.12
C HIS A 775 11.63 -11.24 30.98
N LEU A 776 12.86 -10.78 31.22
CA LEU A 776 13.69 -10.09 30.21
C LEU A 776 13.97 -10.95 28.97
N ASP A 777 14.09 -12.27 29.12
CA ASP A 777 14.36 -13.19 28.01
C ASP A 777 13.09 -13.64 27.25
N GLN A 778 11.92 -13.21 27.74
CA GLN A 778 10.61 -13.55 27.19
C GLN A 778 10.15 -12.42 26.28
N GLY A 779 10.39 -12.53 24.96
CA GLY A 779 10.10 -11.45 23.99
C GLY A 779 8.63 -10.96 23.98
N ALA A 780 7.72 -11.72 24.56
CA ALA A 780 6.34 -11.30 24.70
C ALA A 780 6.13 -10.27 25.84
N TRP A 781 7.09 -10.08 26.75
CA TRP A 781 7.12 -8.99 27.76
C TRP A 781 7.86 -7.74 27.30
N GLU A 782 8.55 -7.80 26.15
CA GLU A 782 9.41 -6.73 25.62
C GLU A 782 8.71 -5.37 25.66
N GLU A 783 7.53 -5.24 25.06
CA GLU A 783 6.79 -3.98 25.00
C GLU A 783 6.46 -3.40 26.39
N VAL A 784 6.10 -4.25 27.37
CA VAL A 784 5.82 -3.78 28.75
C VAL A 784 7.10 -3.26 29.39
N ILE A 785 8.23 -3.97 29.22
CA ILE A 785 9.53 -3.58 29.79
C ILE A 785 10.01 -2.25 29.18
N LEU A 786 9.90 -2.11 27.86
CA LEU A 786 10.26 -0.88 27.14
C LEU A 786 9.42 0.31 27.63
N LEU A 787 8.09 0.14 27.71
CA LEU A 787 7.18 1.19 28.19
C LEU A 787 7.38 1.51 29.68
N THR A 788 7.71 0.52 30.52
CA THR A 788 8.04 0.75 31.95
C THR A 788 9.29 1.61 32.07
N GLY A 789 10.36 1.26 31.34
CA GLY A 789 11.59 2.03 31.31
C GLY A 789 11.38 3.46 30.81
N ALA A 790 10.65 3.64 29.71
CA ALA A 790 10.37 4.95 29.14
C ALA A 790 9.53 5.83 30.10
N TYR A 791 8.54 5.24 30.79
CA TYR A 791 7.74 5.94 31.78
C TYR A 791 8.55 6.34 33.02
N LEU A 792 9.35 5.43 33.56
CA LEU A 792 10.19 5.71 34.74
C LEU A 792 11.24 6.80 34.45
N ALA A 793 11.85 6.75 33.27
CA ALA A 793 12.79 7.77 32.80
C ALA A 793 12.11 9.14 32.70
N LYS A 794 10.94 9.20 32.03
CA LYS A 794 10.12 10.42 31.95
C LYS A 794 9.78 11.00 33.31
N ALA A 795 9.45 10.14 34.28
CA ALA A 795 9.05 10.56 35.61
C ALA A 795 10.22 11.09 36.47
N GLY A 796 11.48 10.89 36.05
CA GLY A 796 12.67 11.36 36.78
C GLY A 796 12.79 10.75 38.18
N THR A 797 12.35 9.50 38.34
CA THR A 797 12.30 8.83 39.65
C THR A 797 13.58 8.05 39.91
N HIS A 798 13.95 7.87 41.18
CA HIS A 798 15.01 6.93 41.58
C HIS A 798 14.74 5.49 41.09
N GLY A 799 13.45 5.13 40.94
CA GLY A 799 13.03 3.89 40.29
C GLY A 799 13.49 3.77 38.83
N GLY A 800 13.58 4.88 38.09
CA GLY A 800 14.15 4.90 36.74
C GLY A 800 15.65 4.62 36.73
N GLU A 801 16.41 5.30 37.59
CA GLU A 801 17.87 5.11 37.69
C GLU A 801 18.21 3.64 38.01
N THR A 802 17.56 3.08 39.04
CA THR A 802 17.73 1.69 39.45
C THR A 802 17.28 0.69 38.37
N PHE A 803 16.21 1.00 37.63
CA PHE A 803 15.72 0.16 36.54
C PHE A 803 16.72 0.03 35.39
N TYR A 804 17.28 1.15 34.91
CA TYR A 804 18.31 1.10 33.87
C TYR A 804 19.62 0.52 34.38
N ALA A 805 20.01 0.79 35.63
CA ALA A 805 21.17 0.16 36.24
C ALA A 805 21.03 -1.38 36.28
N GLY A 806 19.84 -1.89 36.61
CA GLY A 806 19.53 -3.32 36.55
C GLY A 806 19.61 -3.90 35.14
N LEU A 807 19.01 -3.23 34.15
CA LEU A 807 19.07 -3.65 32.74
C LEU A 807 20.52 -3.70 32.23
N VAL A 808 21.32 -2.69 32.55
CA VAL A 808 22.75 -2.64 32.23
C VAL A 808 23.47 -3.79 32.92
N ALA A 809 23.32 -3.97 34.23
CA ALA A 809 23.97 -5.04 34.97
C ALA A 809 23.62 -6.44 34.43
N ARG A 810 22.36 -6.66 34.03
CA ARG A 810 21.90 -7.91 33.40
C ARG A 810 22.56 -8.14 32.04
N ALA A 811 22.65 -7.09 31.22
CA ALA A 811 23.36 -7.15 29.94
C ALA A 811 24.87 -7.35 30.15
N GLU A 812 25.43 -6.84 31.25
CA GLU A 812 26.84 -7.00 31.62
C GLU A 812 27.20 -8.42 32.03
N LYS A 813 26.33 -9.05 32.83
CA LYS A 813 26.51 -10.41 33.36
C LYS A 813 26.57 -11.49 32.28
N GLU A 814 25.91 -11.27 31.13
CA GLU A 814 25.86 -12.22 30.02
C GLU A 814 26.37 -11.58 28.71
N PRO A 815 27.69 -11.37 28.57
CA PRO A 815 28.26 -10.60 27.45
C PRO A 815 28.05 -11.20 26.07
N GLU A 816 27.86 -12.51 25.99
CA GLU A 816 27.63 -13.20 24.72
C GLU A 816 26.13 -13.23 24.36
N ALA A 817 25.22 -12.94 25.30
CA ALA A 817 23.78 -13.03 25.08
C ALA A 817 23.23 -11.77 24.40
N LEU A 818 22.66 -11.93 23.21
CA LEU A 818 22.06 -10.83 22.46
C LEU A 818 20.81 -10.24 23.14
N LYS A 819 19.90 -11.09 23.63
CA LYS A 819 18.55 -10.65 24.05
C LYS A 819 18.59 -9.60 25.17
N PRO A 820 19.32 -9.79 26.28
CA PRO A 820 19.36 -8.78 27.34
C PRO A 820 19.97 -7.45 26.87
N LEU A 821 21.03 -7.52 26.06
CA LEU A 821 21.67 -6.32 25.49
C LEU A 821 20.72 -5.58 24.54
N LEU A 822 20.10 -6.30 23.60
CA LEU A 822 19.14 -5.74 22.65
C LEU A 822 17.97 -5.06 23.36
N LEU A 823 17.40 -5.71 24.37
CA LEU A 823 16.29 -5.17 25.14
C LEU A 823 16.69 -3.90 25.91
N ALA A 824 17.86 -3.91 26.57
CA ALA A 824 18.37 -2.75 27.29
C ALA A 824 18.66 -1.56 26.34
N THR A 825 19.30 -1.82 25.20
CA THR A 825 19.56 -0.81 24.15
C THR A 825 18.25 -0.24 23.60
N LYS A 826 17.25 -1.08 23.31
CA LYS A 826 15.92 -0.62 22.87
C LYS A 826 15.23 0.22 23.95
N ALA A 827 15.25 -0.21 25.22
CA ALA A 827 14.63 0.53 26.33
C ALA A 827 15.22 1.93 26.47
N ALA A 828 16.55 2.04 26.44
CA ALA A 828 17.23 3.33 26.53
C ALA A 828 16.97 4.21 25.29
N ALA A 829 16.84 3.62 24.09
CA ALA A 829 16.51 4.37 22.87
C ALA A 829 15.07 4.91 22.85
N GLU A 830 14.13 4.20 23.48
CA GLU A 830 12.73 4.63 23.60
C GLU A 830 12.51 5.73 24.66
N ALA A 831 13.39 5.82 25.64
CA ALA A 831 13.31 6.80 26.71
C ALA A 831 13.37 8.26 26.20
N PRO A 832 12.75 9.22 26.91
CA PRO A 832 12.92 10.63 26.61
C PRO A 832 14.38 11.06 26.65
N GLN A 833 14.78 11.90 25.69
CA GLN A 833 16.17 12.33 25.57
C GLN A 833 16.65 13.01 26.87
N GLY A 834 17.83 12.59 27.35
CA GLY A 834 18.45 13.16 28.56
C GLY A 834 17.89 12.66 29.89
N THR A 835 17.00 11.65 29.88
CA THR A 835 16.41 11.10 31.12
C THR A 835 17.07 9.83 31.65
N VAL A 836 17.85 9.14 30.81
CA VAL A 836 18.65 7.98 31.21
C VAL A 836 20.07 8.45 31.50
N ASP A 837 20.70 7.89 32.54
CA ASP A 837 22.08 8.21 32.93
C ASP A 837 23.05 8.05 31.73
N ALA A 838 23.92 9.04 31.56
CA ALA A 838 24.85 9.09 30.44
C ALA A 838 25.89 7.94 30.49
N GLY A 839 26.28 7.50 31.70
CA GLY A 839 27.17 6.35 31.89
C GLY A 839 26.50 5.05 31.46
N ALA A 840 25.24 4.84 31.86
CA ALA A 840 24.44 3.70 31.42
C ALA A 840 24.27 3.67 29.89
N ILE A 841 23.94 4.82 29.27
CA ILE A 841 23.88 4.95 27.80
C ILE A 841 25.22 4.54 27.18
N ARG A 842 26.33 5.05 27.71
CA ARG A 842 27.66 4.78 27.17
C ARG A 842 28.03 3.30 27.25
N ILE A 843 27.74 2.64 28.37
CA ILE A 843 27.96 1.19 28.52
C ILE A 843 27.17 0.41 27.46
N LEU A 844 25.88 0.72 27.29
CA LEU A 844 25.04 0.04 26.30
C LEU A 844 25.52 0.27 24.87
N GLN A 845 25.94 1.50 24.55
CA GLN A 845 26.52 1.85 23.27
C GLN A 845 27.81 1.07 22.97
N ASP A 846 28.78 1.11 23.89
CA ASP A 846 30.07 0.45 23.73
C ASP A 846 29.89 -1.09 23.61
N ARG A 847 28.98 -1.67 24.41
CA ARG A 847 28.68 -3.11 24.35
C ARG A 847 27.95 -3.50 23.08
N ALA A 848 26.93 -2.74 22.66
CA ALA A 848 26.21 -3.03 21.42
C ALA A 848 27.16 -2.96 20.21
N GLN A 849 28.03 -1.95 20.17
CA GLN A 849 29.07 -1.84 19.16
C GLN A 849 30.05 -3.02 19.20
N ALA A 850 30.54 -3.39 20.39
CA ALA A 850 31.45 -4.53 20.54
C ALA A 850 30.81 -5.87 20.14
N TRP A 851 29.52 -6.06 20.46
CA TRP A 851 28.77 -7.25 20.08
C TRP A 851 28.57 -7.32 18.57
N ILE A 852 28.26 -6.21 17.89
CA ILE A 852 28.18 -6.18 16.42
C ILE A 852 29.57 -6.47 15.80
N ALA A 853 30.62 -5.86 16.35
CA ALA A 853 31.99 -5.99 15.84
C ALA A 853 32.59 -7.39 16.04
N ASN A 854 32.06 -8.22 16.95
CA ASN A 854 32.53 -9.60 17.12
C ASN A 854 32.13 -10.52 15.95
N GLY A 855 31.16 -10.09 15.12
CA GLY A 855 30.71 -10.82 13.94
C GLY A 855 29.98 -12.14 14.20
N LYS A 856 29.62 -12.44 15.46
CA LYS A 856 28.85 -13.63 15.85
C LYS A 856 27.35 -13.41 15.63
N GLY A 857 26.65 -14.51 15.35
CA GLY A 857 25.20 -14.51 15.14
C GLY A 857 24.75 -14.10 13.74
N GLU A 858 23.48 -14.36 13.45
CA GLU A 858 22.88 -14.09 12.15
C GLU A 858 22.89 -12.58 11.83
N PRO A 859 23.13 -12.18 10.56
CA PRO A 859 23.14 -10.78 10.14
C PRO A 859 21.88 -10.00 10.55
N GLU A 860 20.71 -10.63 10.52
CA GLU A 860 19.41 -10.04 10.88
C GLU A 860 19.39 -9.62 12.36
N ALA A 861 19.96 -10.44 13.24
CA ALA A 861 20.02 -10.18 14.67
C ALA A 861 21.00 -9.03 15.01
N ARG A 862 22.14 -9.00 14.32
CA ARG A 862 23.09 -7.87 14.39
C ARG A 862 22.50 -6.59 13.82
N GLN A 863 21.73 -6.67 12.72
CA GLN A 863 21.04 -5.54 12.12
C GLN A 863 20.03 -4.92 13.09
N GLU A 864 19.25 -5.75 13.79
CA GLU A 864 18.28 -5.28 14.77
C GLU A 864 18.94 -4.52 15.93
N LEU A 865 20.03 -5.07 16.50
CA LEU A 865 20.83 -4.38 17.51
C LEU A 865 21.47 -3.10 16.98
N GLY A 866 21.97 -3.14 15.74
CA GLY A 866 22.54 -2.00 15.06
C GLY A 866 21.56 -0.85 14.88
N LEU A 867 20.32 -1.12 14.49
CA LEU A 867 19.27 -0.11 14.37
C LEU A 867 18.88 0.46 15.74
N ALA A 868 18.84 -0.38 16.78
CA ALA A 868 18.61 0.08 18.15
C ALA A 868 19.74 0.99 18.64
N LEU A 869 21.00 0.64 18.37
CA LEU A 869 22.18 1.47 18.64
C LEU A 869 22.11 2.81 17.89
N GLY A 870 21.72 2.80 16.62
CA GLY A 870 21.53 4.02 15.83
C GLY A 870 20.52 4.98 16.48
N ARG A 871 19.39 4.47 17.00
CA ARG A 871 18.39 5.27 17.72
C ARG A 871 18.90 5.79 19.06
N LEU A 872 19.62 4.96 19.82
CA LEU A 872 20.25 5.35 21.08
C LEU A 872 21.31 6.45 20.88
N GLY A 873 21.96 6.43 19.72
CA GLY A 873 23.11 7.26 19.37
C GLY A 873 24.29 6.33 19.16
N ASP A 874 24.76 6.23 17.93
CA ASP A 874 25.89 5.36 17.59
C ASP A 874 27.21 6.10 17.85
N PRO A 875 28.08 5.62 18.76
CA PRO A 875 29.36 6.27 19.05
C PRO A 875 30.25 6.44 17.84
N ARG A 876 30.07 5.59 16.81
CA ARG A 876 30.83 5.64 15.57
C ARG A 876 30.52 6.91 14.75
N LEU A 877 29.45 7.62 15.06
CA LEU A 877 28.91 8.77 14.31
C LEU A 877 28.83 10.06 15.16
N GLU A 878 29.54 10.14 16.29
CA GLU A 878 29.53 11.32 17.17
C GLU A 878 30.17 12.56 16.53
N ARG A 879 29.61 13.75 16.81
CA ARG A 879 29.90 15.02 16.10
C ARG A 879 31.36 15.49 16.12
N ASN A 880 32.13 15.17 17.17
CA ASN A 880 33.51 15.64 17.30
C ASN A 880 34.46 15.00 16.27
N GLU A 881 34.02 13.91 15.61
CA GLU A 881 34.75 13.18 14.59
C GLU A 881 33.82 12.83 13.41
N SER A 882 32.92 13.76 13.05
CA SER A 882 31.71 13.52 12.23
C SER A 882 31.90 12.64 11.00
N VAL A 883 33.11 12.63 10.40
CA VAL A 883 33.55 11.60 9.47
C VAL A 883 34.84 10.97 10.01
N GLN A 884 34.82 9.65 10.24
CA GLN A 884 36.02 8.90 10.62
C GLN A 884 36.89 8.67 9.39
N TRP A 885 38.11 9.20 9.37
CA TRP A 885 39.02 9.10 8.22
C TRP A 885 40.01 7.95 8.35
N VAL A 886 40.18 7.16 7.30
CA VAL A 886 41.20 6.11 7.18
C VAL A 886 42.25 6.57 6.18
N LYS A 887 43.51 6.62 6.64
CA LYS A 887 44.64 6.98 5.79
C LYS A 887 44.97 5.85 4.82
N VAL A 888 45.04 6.16 3.54
CA VAL A 888 45.53 5.27 2.48
C VAL A 888 46.88 5.81 2.01
N ALA A 889 47.94 5.01 2.20
CA ALA A 889 49.30 5.41 1.85
C ALA A 889 49.49 5.41 0.33
N LYS A 890 50.19 6.42 -0.19
CA LYS A 890 50.57 6.48 -1.60
C LYS A 890 51.28 5.20 -2.07
N GLY A 891 51.12 4.85 -3.33
CA GLY A 891 51.71 3.65 -3.89
C GLY A 891 51.25 3.37 -5.31
N SER A 892 51.62 2.19 -5.80
CA SER A 892 51.20 1.73 -7.13
C SER A 892 50.53 0.37 -7.01
N PHE A 893 49.55 0.12 -7.88
CA PHE A 893 48.85 -1.15 -7.96
C PHE A 893 48.48 -1.46 -9.42
N MET A 894 48.06 -2.70 -9.64
CA MET A 894 47.45 -3.11 -10.91
C MET A 894 45.95 -2.83 -10.84
N MET A 895 45.51 -1.83 -11.62
CA MET A 895 44.10 -1.43 -11.75
C MET A 895 43.43 -2.24 -12.85
N GLY A 896 42.18 -2.67 -12.60
CA GLY A 896 41.38 -3.44 -13.53
C GLY A 896 41.39 -4.95 -13.28
N SER A 897 40.70 -5.69 -14.15
CA SER A 897 40.52 -7.14 -14.05
C SER A 897 40.29 -7.75 -15.43
N GLU A 898 40.73 -9.01 -15.62
CA GLU A 898 40.40 -9.81 -16.81
C GLU A 898 38.97 -10.37 -16.78
N ALA A 899 38.32 -10.36 -15.62
CA ALA A 899 37.01 -11.01 -15.42
C ALA A 899 35.83 -10.25 -16.05
N GLU A 900 35.97 -8.95 -16.28
CA GLU A 900 34.90 -8.05 -16.75
C GLU A 900 35.45 -7.13 -17.85
N GLU A 901 34.75 -7.03 -18.99
CA GLU A 901 35.23 -6.30 -20.17
C GLU A 901 35.46 -4.80 -19.87
N ASP A 902 34.55 -4.18 -19.12
CA ASP A 902 34.60 -2.75 -18.76
C ASP A 902 35.78 -2.40 -17.83
N SER A 903 36.35 -3.41 -17.16
CA SER A 903 37.48 -3.30 -16.23
C SER A 903 38.83 -3.61 -16.89
N GLN A 904 38.86 -3.81 -18.21
CA GLN A 904 40.08 -4.02 -18.99
C GLN A 904 40.62 -2.71 -19.61
N PRO A 905 41.92 -2.66 -19.96
CA PRO A 905 42.96 -3.64 -19.61
C PRO A 905 43.43 -3.46 -18.16
N ILE A 906 44.03 -4.53 -17.62
CA ILE A 906 44.86 -4.42 -16.42
C ILE A 906 46.06 -3.52 -16.76
N HIS A 907 46.27 -2.45 -15.99
CA HIS A 907 47.36 -1.49 -16.21
C HIS A 907 47.90 -0.96 -14.88
N ARG A 908 49.12 -0.41 -14.89
CA ARG A 908 49.78 0.08 -13.68
C ARG A 908 49.31 1.50 -13.38
N VAL A 909 48.79 1.71 -12.17
CA VAL A 909 48.39 3.03 -11.69
C VAL A 909 49.22 3.41 -10.46
N THR A 910 49.69 4.65 -10.41
CA THR A 910 50.40 5.22 -9.27
C THR A 910 49.59 6.35 -8.64
N ILE A 911 49.21 6.17 -7.37
CA ILE A 911 48.68 7.23 -6.51
C ILE A 911 49.87 7.89 -5.81
N SER A 912 50.14 9.16 -6.13
CA SER A 912 51.40 9.81 -5.74
C SER A 912 51.38 10.45 -4.35
N ARG A 913 50.20 10.52 -3.71
CA ARG A 913 49.98 11.18 -2.41
C ARG A 913 49.19 10.30 -1.48
N ASP A 914 49.45 10.46 -0.19
CA ASP A 914 48.58 9.92 0.82
C ASP A 914 47.22 10.64 0.72
N PHE A 915 46.15 9.88 0.84
CA PHE A 915 44.80 10.41 0.90
C PHE A 915 44.04 9.69 2.01
N TYR A 916 42.84 10.17 2.30
CA TYR A 916 41.99 9.65 3.34
C TYR A 916 40.63 9.36 2.75
N LEU A 917 40.07 8.20 3.07
CA LEU A 917 38.66 7.92 2.80
C LEU A 917 37.89 7.91 4.10
N SER A 918 36.61 8.30 4.07
CA SER A 918 35.72 8.03 5.19
C SER A 918 35.71 6.52 5.44
N ARG A 919 35.64 6.09 6.71
CA ARG A 919 35.69 4.69 7.13
C ARG A 919 34.49 3.91 6.61
N TYR A 920 33.32 4.52 6.71
CA TYR A 920 32.04 4.00 6.26
C TYR A 920 31.51 4.86 5.09
N PRO A 921 30.54 4.33 4.32
CA PRO A 921 29.68 5.18 3.49
C PRO A 921 28.98 6.23 4.36
N VAL A 922 28.67 7.40 3.78
CA VAL A 922 27.96 8.46 4.50
C VAL A 922 26.60 7.93 4.96
N THR A 923 26.30 8.10 6.23
CA THR A 923 25.08 7.62 6.89
C THR A 923 23.94 8.63 6.82
N ASN A 924 22.72 8.18 7.08
CA ASN A 924 21.57 9.08 7.21
C ASN A 924 21.76 10.13 8.32
N GLN A 925 22.39 9.78 9.45
CA GLN A 925 22.65 10.73 10.53
C GLN A 925 23.62 11.85 10.07
N GLU A 926 24.68 11.48 9.36
CA GLU A 926 25.64 12.42 8.80
C GLU A 926 24.97 13.30 7.72
N PHE A 927 24.17 12.71 6.83
CA PHE A 927 23.44 13.45 5.79
C PHE A 927 22.34 14.35 6.36
N ALA A 928 21.69 13.95 7.46
CA ALA A 928 20.73 14.79 8.17
C ALA A 928 21.38 16.08 8.69
N ALA A 929 22.66 16.04 9.10
CA ALA A 929 23.38 17.24 9.52
C ALA A 929 23.55 18.24 8.36
N PHE A 930 23.85 17.76 7.15
CA PHE A 930 23.87 18.58 5.93
C PHE A 930 22.50 19.24 5.67
N MET A 931 21.41 18.47 5.76
CA MET A 931 20.07 19.01 5.57
C MET A 931 19.67 20.03 6.62
N ASN A 932 20.00 19.75 7.90
CA ASN A 932 19.70 20.65 9.01
C ASN A 932 20.47 21.98 8.92
N ASP A 933 21.65 21.99 8.29
CA ASP A 933 22.43 23.20 8.00
C ASP A 933 22.06 23.84 6.65
N ARG A 934 20.84 23.59 6.16
CA ARG A 934 20.29 24.16 4.91
C ARG A 934 21.17 23.86 3.69
N GLY A 935 21.72 22.65 3.64
CA GLY A 935 22.64 22.21 2.60
C GLY A 935 22.03 22.25 1.19
N TYR A 936 20.74 21.92 1.07
CA TYR A 936 20.01 22.01 -0.21
C TYR A 936 19.78 23.45 -0.66
N GLU A 937 19.70 24.42 0.27
CA GLU A 937 19.46 25.83 -0.08
C GLU A 937 20.73 26.66 -0.26
N THR A 938 21.91 26.10 -0.01
CA THR A 938 23.16 26.87 0.03
C THR A 938 24.00 26.63 -1.23
N GLU A 939 23.89 27.51 -2.21
CA GLU A 939 24.61 27.44 -3.51
C GLU A 939 26.11 27.14 -3.37
N GLY A 940 26.78 27.76 -2.39
CA GLY A 940 28.23 27.62 -2.20
C GLY A 940 28.72 26.21 -1.86
N TYR A 941 27.83 25.28 -1.51
CA TYR A 941 28.19 23.87 -1.32
C TYR A 941 28.16 23.07 -2.62
N TRP A 942 27.40 23.50 -3.62
CA TRP A 942 27.16 22.76 -4.85
C TRP A 942 28.17 23.11 -5.93
N SER A 943 28.48 22.14 -6.81
CA SER A 943 29.14 22.45 -8.07
C SER A 943 28.22 23.32 -8.94
N VAL A 944 28.77 24.18 -9.81
CA VAL A 944 27.95 25.05 -10.70
C VAL A 944 26.92 24.24 -11.49
N ARG A 945 27.31 23.05 -11.97
CA ARG A 945 26.45 22.12 -12.68
C ARG A 945 25.41 21.47 -11.76
N GLY A 946 25.82 21.06 -10.56
CA GLY A 946 24.92 20.49 -9.55
C GLY A 946 23.86 21.49 -9.10
N TRP A 947 24.24 22.74 -8.85
CA TRP A 947 23.32 23.81 -8.47
C TRP A 947 22.30 24.09 -9.57
N ARG A 948 22.75 24.26 -10.82
CA ARG A 948 21.85 24.41 -11.97
C ARG A 948 20.88 23.24 -12.10
N TRP A 949 21.36 22.01 -11.92
CA TRP A 949 20.49 20.84 -11.94
C TRP A 949 19.49 20.84 -10.78
N HIS A 950 19.90 21.25 -9.57
CA HIS A 950 19.05 21.29 -8.39
C HIS A 950 17.96 22.37 -8.49
N THR A 951 18.30 23.55 -9.02
CA THR A 951 17.42 24.73 -9.07
C THR A 951 16.72 24.94 -10.41
N GLN A 952 16.88 24.04 -11.38
CA GLN A 952 16.21 24.17 -12.68
C GLN A 952 14.68 24.20 -12.49
N SER A 953 14.01 25.02 -13.29
CA SER A 953 12.55 25.11 -13.29
C SER A 953 11.92 23.83 -13.85
N GLU A 954 10.66 23.57 -13.49
CA GLU A 954 9.90 22.43 -14.03
C GLU A 954 9.86 22.46 -15.58
N ALA A 955 9.81 23.65 -16.18
CA ALA A 955 9.80 23.81 -17.64
C ALA A 955 11.15 23.44 -18.29
N GLU A 956 12.27 23.83 -17.67
CA GLU A 956 13.62 23.45 -18.12
C GLU A 956 13.85 21.95 -17.95
N PHE A 957 13.45 21.40 -16.81
CA PHE A 957 13.51 19.96 -16.56
C PHE A 957 12.66 19.18 -17.56
N GLU A 958 11.43 19.63 -17.84
CA GLU A 958 10.55 18.94 -18.78
C GLU A 958 11.13 18.93 -20.19
N THR A 959 11.69 20.06 -20.64
CA THR A 959 12.35 20.16 -21.94
C THR A 959 13.53 19.20 -22.04
N TRP A 960 14.37 19.16 -21.00
CA TRP A 960 15.48 18.21 -20.92
C TRP A 960 15.01 16.76 -20.84
N TRP A 961 13.97 16.48 -20.05
CA TRP A 961 13.43 15.14 -19.81
C TRP A 961 12.86 14.55 -21.09
N GLN A 962 12.08 15.30 -21.86
CA GLN A 962 11.53 14.83 -23.14
C GLN A 962 12.64 14.46 -24.11
N ALA A 963 13.61 15.35 -24.33
CA ALA A 963 14.75 15.09 -25.21
C ALA A 963 15.58 13.89 -24.73
N PHE A 964 15.76 13.74 -23.43
CA PHE A 964 16.51 12.63 -22.84
C PHE A 964 15.77 11.30 -22.95
N ARG A 965 14.48 11.30 -22.58
CA ARG A 965 13.60 10.13 -22.63
C ARG A 965 13.53 9.57 -24.03
N GLU A 966 13.38 10.43 -25.04
CA GLU A 966 13.40 10.04 -26.46
C GLU A 966 14.75 9.45 -26.86
N LYS A 967 15.86 10.13 -26.53
CA LYS A 967 17.22 9.69 -26.90
C LYS A 967 17.60 8.32 -26.31
N HIS A 968 17.05 7.95 -25.16
CA HIS A 968 17.44 6.74 -24.43
C HIS A 968 16.30 5.72 -24.25
N GLU A 969 15.18 5.91 -24.95
CA GLU A 969 14.03 4.99 -24.96
C GLU A 969 13.51 4.68 -23.55
N LEU A 970 13.48 5.68 -22.68
CA LEU A 970 13.10 5.49 -21.28
C LEU A 970 11.58 5.51 -21.08
N GLU A 971 11.10 4.68 -20.16
CA GLU A 971 9.73 4.72 -19.68
C GLU A 971 9.48 5.96 -18.81
N GLU A 972 8.29 6.56 -18.93
CA GLU A 972 7.89 7.74 -18.17
C GLU A 972 7.95 7.52 -16.65
N GLN A 973 7.78 6.28 -16.19
CA GLN A 973 7.82 5.91 -14.77
C GLN A 973 9.17 6.18 -14.10
N VAL A 974 10.25 6.28 -14.89
CA VAL A 974 11.61 6.51 -14.38
C VAL A 974 11.84 8.01 -14.08
N ARG A 975 11.00 8.92 -14.60
CA ARG A 975 11.07 10.38 -14.41
C ARG A 975 11.29 10.79 -12.95
N LYS A 976 10.60 10.11 -12.02
CA LYS A 976 10.67 10.39 -10.58
C LYS A 976 12.09 10.32 -10.00
N TYR A 977 12.97 9.49 -10.56
CA TYR A 977 14.35 9.35 -10.08
C TYR A 977 15.30 10.47 -10.55
N PHE A 978 14.85 11.31 -11.48
CA PHE A 978 15.60 12.42 -12.07
C PHE A 978 15.10 13.79 -11.62
N GLN A 979 13.99 13.85 -10.85
CA GLN A 979 13.33 15.10 -10.48
C GLN A 979 14.28 16.04 -9.72
N PRO A 980 14.47 17.28 -10.19
CA PRO A 980 15.22 18.31 -9.47
C PRO A 980 14.42 18.84 -8.27
N GLY A 981 15.03 19.71 -7.47
CA GLY A 981 14.33 20.44 -6.40
C GLY A 981 13.91 19.63 -5.16
N LEU A 982 14.27 18.34 -5.06
CA LEU A 982 14.10 17.57 -3.83
C LEU A 982 14.97 18.14 -2.70
N ARG A 983 14.42 18.21 -1.48
CA ARG A 983 15.12 18.71 -0.28
C ARG A 983 15.49 17.62 0.72
N GLU A 984 15.28 16.38 0.34
CA GLU A 984 15.65 15.19 1.10
C GLU A 984 15.95 14.05 0.10
N PRO A 985 16.77 13.05 0.49
CA PRO A 985 17.04 11.89 -0.35
C PRO A 985 15.74 11.18 -0.79
N PHE A 986 15.75 10.58 -1.98
CA PHE A 986 14.52 10.03 -2.57
C PHE A 986 13.85 8.95 -1.69
N PHE A 987 14.65 8.16 -0.96
CA PHE A 987 14.17 7.08 -0.09
C PHE A 987 14.16 7.47 1.40
N TRP A 988 14.25 8.75 1.73
CA TRP A 988 14.42 9.25 3.11
C TRP A 988 13.32 8.81 4.10
N ASN A 989 12.11 8.60 3.61
CA ASN A 989 10.96 8.20 4.44
C ASN A 989 10.62 6.71 4.30
N GLU A 990 11.51 5.89 3.76
CA GLU A 990 11.34 4.44 3.72
C GLU A 990 12.12 3.78 4.87
N SER A 991 11.42 3.09 5.78
CA SER A 991 12.01 2.44 6.95
C SER A 991 13.09 1.39 6.65
N LYS A 992 13.17 0.92 5.41
CA LYS A 992 14.27 0.06 4.95
C LYS A 992 15.61 0.79 4.84
N PHE A 993 15.59 2.10 4.64
CA PHE A 993 16.75 2.87 4.20
C PHE A 993 17.03 4.10 5.06
N ASN A 994 16.23 4.40 6.09
CA ASN A 994 16.28 5.66 6.83
C ASN A 994 16.86 5.55 8.26
N GLY A 995 17.33 4.37 8.66
CA GLY A 995 18.00 4.16 9.94
C GLY A 995 19.21 5.09 10.08
N ARG A 996 19.39 5.71 11.24
CA ARG A 996 20.40 6.76 11.48
C ARG A 996 21.81 6.34 11.06
N ASN A 997 22.19 5.11 11.34
CA ASN A 997 23.50 4.53 11.01
C ASN A 997 23.46 3.60 9.79
N GLN A 998 22.41 3.65 8.97
CA GLN A 998 22.43 3.07 7.63
C GLN A 998 23.06 4.07 6.64
N PRO A 999 23.70 3.60 5.56
CA PRO A 999 24.12 4.47 4.47
C PRO A 999 22.95 5.26 3.90
N VAL A 1000 23.19 6.53 3.59
CA VAL A 1000 22.23 7.33 2.83
C VAL A 1000 22.14 6.80 1.41
N VAL A 1001 20.91 6.60 0.93
CA VAL A 1001 20.63 6.15 -0.44
C VAL A 1001 19.57 7.01 -1.11
N GLY A 1002 19.44 6.90 -2.42
CA GLY A 1002 18.56 7.77 -3.18
C GLY A 1002 19.12 9.18 -3.30
N VAL A 1003 20.45 9.29 -3.38
CA VAL A 1003 21.17 10.53 -3.64
C VAL A 1003 21.85 10.47 -5.01
N SER A 1004 21.80 11.59 -5.72
CA SER A 1004 22.52 11.83 -6.97
C SER A 1004 24.00 12.13 -6.67
N LYS A 1005 24.84 12.06 -7.70
CA LYS A 1005 26.24 12.48 -7.61
C LYS A 1005 26.34 13.96 -7.19
N TYR A 1006 25.46 14.82 -7.69
CA TYR A 1006 25.48 16.25 -7.37
C TYR A 1006 25.15 16.53 -5.90
N GLU A 1007 24.21 15.78 -5.31
CA GLU A 1007 23.92 15.85 -3.88
C GLU A 1007 25.10 15.35 -3.04
N ALA A 1008 25.77 14.30 -3.51
CA ALA A 1008 26.97 13.76 -2.86
C ALA A 1008 28.16 14.75 -2.93
N GLU A 1009 28.38 15.42 -4.07
CA GLU A 1009 29.34 16.52 -4.22
C GLU A 1009 28.98 17.70 -3.31
N ALA A 1010 27.69 18.07 -3.24
CA ALA A 1010 27.23 19.14 -2.38
C ALA A 1010 27.47 18.85 -0.90
N TYR A 1011 27.26 17.60 -0.48
CA TYR A 1011 27.62 17.15 0.85
C TYR A 1011 29.12 17.28 1.12
N CYS A 1012 29.99 16.93 0.17
CA CYS A 1012 31.43 17.10 0.31
C CYS A 1012 31.83 18.58 0.46
N GLY A 1013 31.23 19.47 -0.33
CA GLY A 1013 31.43 20.92 -0.24
C GLY A 1013 30.98 21.49 1.11
N TRP A 1014 29.84 21.03 1.63
CA TRP A 1014 29.37 21.35 2.97
C TRP A 1014 30.33 20.85 4.05
N LEU A 1015 30.76 19.59 3.97
CA LEU A 1015 31.66 18.97 4.94
C LEU A 1015 33.00 19.70 5.00
N LYS A 1016 33.56 20.11 3.85
CA LYS A 1016 34.72 21.00 3.78
C LYS A 1016 34.46 22.29 4.55
N GLY A 1017 33.32 22.92 4.32
CA GLY A 1017 32.93 24.15 5.02
C GLY A 1017 32.81 23.97 6.54
N GLN A 1018 32.33 22.82 7.01
CA GLN A 1018 32.32 22.51 8.44
C GLN A 1018 33.73 22.32 9.01
N LEU A 1019 34.60 21.58 8.31
CA LEU A 1019 36.00 21.37 8.72
C LEU A 1019 36.82 22.66 8.68
N ASP A 1020 36.52 23.59 7.77
CA ASP A 1020 37.14 24.92 7.74
C ASP A 1020 36.69 25.80 8.92
N ARG A 1021 35.42 25.68 9.36
CA ARG A 1021 34.88 26.41 10.53
C ARG A 1021 35.40 25.86 11.85
N GLU A 1022 35.44 24.54 11.99
CA GLU A 1022 35.87 23.82 13.20
C GLU A 1022 37.01 22.84 12.88
N PRO A 1023 38.22 23.36 12.58
CA PRO A 1023 39.32 22.55 12.08
C PRO A 1023 39.90 21.62 13.15
N THR A 1024 39.93 20.33 12.83
CA THR A 1024 40.62 19.30 13.60
C THR A 1024 42.15 19.50 13.58
N ALA A 1025 42.87 18.86 14.51
CA ALA A 1025 44.34 18.97 14.56
C ALA A 1025 45.01 18.53 13.25
N TRP A 1026 44.46 17.52 12.57
CA TRP A 1026 44.97 17.03 11.29
C TRP A 1026 44.56 17.92 10.11
N TRP A 1027 43.38 18.54 10.13
CA TRP A 1027 42.95 19.50 9.10
C TRP A 1027 43.84 20.75 9.06
N LYS A 1028 44.40 21.15 10.20
CA LYS A 1028 45.34 22.29 10.29
C LYS A 1028 46.73 22.02 9.70
N MET A 1029 47.05 20.78 9.32
CA MET A 1029 48.40 20.41 8.86
C MET A 1029 48.69 20.86 7.42
N GLY A 1030 47.69 21.29 6.67
CA GLY A 1030 47.84 21.76 5.30
C GLY A 1030 46.52 22.19 4.69
N GLU A 1031 46.57 22.69 3.46
CA GLU A 1031 45.35 22.94 2.68
C GLU A 1031 44.82 21.59 2.16
N MET A 1032 43.60 21.24 2.53
CA MET A 1032 42.97 19.96 2.23
C MET A 1032 41.72 20.17 1.37
N GLU A 1033 41.50 19.23 0.45
CA GLU A 1033 40.28 19.13 -0.34
C GLU A 1033 39.41 18.00 0.20
N VAL A 1034 38.09 18.18 0.19
CA VAL A 1034 37.10 17.11 0.45
C VAL A 1034 36.19 16.99 -0.77
N ARG A 1035 36.13 15.78 -1.32
CA ARG A 1035 35.40 15.46 -2.56
C ARG A 1035 35.00 13.99 -2.56
N LEU A 1036 34.33 13.55 -3.62
CA LEU A 1036 34.15 12.12 -3.89
C LEU A 1036 35.52 11.47 -4.21
N PRO A 1037 35.71 10.18 -3.88
CA PRO A 1037 36.91 9.47 -4.30
C PRO A 1037 36.98 9.42 -5.82
N ARG A 1038 38.19 9.53 -6.36
CA ARG A 1038 38.41 9.14 -7.74
C ARG A 1038 38.26 7.64 -7.87
N GLU A 1039 37.88 7.19 -9.05
CA GLU A 1039 37.70 5.79 -9.37
C GLU A 1039 38.96 4.97 -9.02
N ALA A 1040 40.14 5.49 -9.39
CA ALA A 1040 41.41 4.84 -9.10
C ALA A 1040 41.80 4.87 -7.60
N GLU A 1041 41.45 5.94 -6.88
CA GLU A 1041 41.67 6.04 -5.43
C GLU A 1041 40.79 5.02 -4.70
N TRP A 1042 39.54 4.89 -5.11
CA TRP A 1042 38.60 3.92 -4.57
C TRP A 1042 39.10 2.49 -4.77
N GLU A 1043 39.49 2.15 -6.00
CA GLU A 1043 39.96 0.80 -6.32
C GLU A 1043 41.26 0.47 -5.59
N TYR A 1044 42.21 1.41 -5.55
CA TYR A 1044 43.46 1.24 -4.82
C TYR A 1044 43.20 1.01 -3.32
N ALA A 1045 42.25 1.74 -2.73
CA ALA A 1045 41.90 1.57 -1.34
C ALA A 1045 41.22 0.22 -1.04
N ALA A 1046 40.45 -0.32 -1.99
CA ALA A 1046 39.83 -1.64 -1.86
C ALA A 1046 40.83 -2.79 -2.09
N ARG A 1047 41.73 -2.66 -3.07
CA ARG A 1047 42.65 -3.73 -3.49
C ARG A 1047 43.97 -3.74 -2.72
N GLY A 1048 44.44 -2.57 -2.32
CA GLY A 1048 45.81 -2.34 -1.85
C GLY A 1048 46.88 -2.61 -2.92
N PRO A 1049 48.17 -2.39 -2.59
CA PRO A 1049 49.28 -2.67 -3.49
C PRO A 1049 49.42 -4.16 -3.86
N GLU A 1050 48.93 -5.05 -3.00
CA GLU A 1050 48.87 -6.50 -3.21
C GLU A 1050 47.84 -6.95 -4.25
N GLY A 1051 46.88 -6.10 -4.63
CA GLY A 1051 45.92 -6.40 -5.69
C GLY A 1051 44.81 -7.38 -5.30
N ARG A 1052 44.28 -7.29 -4.07
CA ARG A 1052 43.20 -8.16 -3.57
C ARG A 1052 42.00 -8.20 -4.51
N THR A 1053 41.38 -9.37 -4.66
CA THR A 1053 40.14 -9.51 -5.45
C THR A 1053 38.95 -8.78 -4.82
N TYR A 1054 38.76 -8.97 -3.51
CA TYR A 1054 37.75 -8.30 -2.70
C TYR A 1054 38.42 -7.45 -1.62
N PRO A 1055 37.72 -6.49 -0.99
CA PRO A 1055 38.31 -5.65 0.06
C PRO A 1055 38.99 -6.43 1.20
N TRP A 1056 38.46 -7.60 1.55
CA TRP A 1056 38.99 -8.49 2.60
C TRP A 1056 40.03 -9.51 2.11
N GLY A 1057 40.37 -9.55 0.82
CA GLY A 1057 41.28 -10.54 0.23
C GLY A 1057 40.63 -11.36 -0.88
N ASP A 1058 41.05 -12.62 -1.04
CA ASP A 1058 40.63 -13.49 -2.15
C ASP A 1058 39.60 -14.56 -1.74
N ALA A 1059 39.16 -14.55 -0.48
CA ALA A 1059 38.10 -15.44 0.00
C ALA A 1059 36.76 -15.09 -0.68
N ILE A 1060 36.02 -16.13 -1.10
CA ILE A 1060 34.72 -15.99 -1.76
C ILE A 1060 33.72 -15.25 -0.85
N PRO A 1061 32.86 -14.36 -1.40
CA PRO A 1061 31.83 -13.68 -0.62
C PRO A 1061 30.85 -14.66 0.05
N ASP A 1062 30.45 -14.33 1.27
CA ASP A 1062 29.39 -15.02 2.02
C ASP A 1062 28.62 -14.04 2.92
N ARG A 1063 27.60 -14.55 3.62
CA ARG A 1063 26.72 -13.75 4.51
C ARG A 1063 27.43 -13.17 5.74
N THR A 1064 28.71 -13.49 6.01
CA THR A 1064 29.46 -12.90 7.13
C THR A 1064 30.37 -11.76 6.69
N ARG A 1065 30.63 -11.61 5.39
CA ARG A 1065 31.54 -10.59 4.83
C ARG A 1065 30.85 -9.40 4.17
N ALA A 1066 29.66 -9.54 3.60
CA ALA A 1066 28.98 -8.42 2.94
C ALA A 1066 27.46 -8.56 2.92
N ASN A 1067 26.77 -7.43 2.80
CA ASN A 1067 25.35 -7.41 2.45
C ASN A 1067 25.20 -7.41 0.92
N TYR A 1068 24.75 -8.53 0.35
CA TYR A 1068 24.54 -8.70 -1.09
C TYR A 1068 23.45 -9.76 -1.33
N ASP A 1069 23.02 -9.94 -2.58
CA ASP A 1069 22.03 -10.96 -2.99
C ASP A 1069 20.72 -10.89 -2.19
N VAL A 1070 20.28 -9.67 -1.85
CA VAL A 1070 19.01 -9.40 -1.18
C VAL A 1070 18.92 -10.08 0.21
N ALA A 1071 20.07 -10.38 0.84
CA ALA A 1071 20.15 -11.16 2.08
C ALA A 1071 19.31 -10.57 3.23
N LEU A 1072 19.37 -9.25 3.42
CA LEU A 1072 18.57 -8.52 4.41
C LEU A 1072 17.34 -7.81 3.81
N ARG A 1073 17.21 -7.80 2.47
CA ARG A 1073 16.18 -7.05 1.72
C ARG A 1073 16.14 -5.53 2.00
N ASN A 1074 17.23 -4.98 2.52
CA ASN A 1074 17.47 -3.58 2.83
C ASN A 1074 18.99 -3.28 2.89
N THR A 1075 19.37 -2.02 3.09
CA THR A 1075 20.76 -1.66 3.44
C THR A 1075 21.05 -2.09 4.88
N SER A 1076 22.27 -2.54 5.15
CA SER A 1076 22.71 -2.82 6.52
C SER A 1076 23.12 -1.53 7.21
N VAL A 1077 23.05 -1.50 8.54
CA VAL A 1077 23.78 -0.48 9.31
C VAL A 1077 25.27 -0.57 8.99
N VAL A 1078 25.97 0.56 9.02
CA VAL A 1078 27.42 0.58 8.78
C VAL A 1078 28.15 -0.26 9.83
N GLY A 1079 29.24 -0.89 9.42
CA GLY A 1079 30.07 -1.69 10.32
C GLY A 1079 29.44 -3.02 10.77
N LEU A 1080 28.44 -3.52 10.05
CA LEU A 1080 27.77 -4.80 10.37
C LEU A 1080 28.66 -6.02 10.06
N TYR A 1081 29.58 -5.92 9.09
CA TYR A 1081 30.37 -7.03 8.54
C TYR A 1081 31.88 -6.91 8.85
N PRO A 1082 32.34 -7.30 10.05
CA PRO A 1082 33.75 -7.17 10.45
C PRO A 1082 34.71 -8.02 9.61
N GLN A 1083 34.24 -9.12 9.03
CA GLN A 1083 35.05 -9.97 8.15
C GLN A 1083 35.15 -9.44 6.72
N GLY A 1084 34.38 -8.40 6.39
CA GLY A 1084 34.37 -7.72 5.10
C GLY A 1084 35.26 -6.49 5.01
N THR A 1085 35.97 -6.16 6.09
CA THR A 1085 36.80 -4.96 6.18
C THR A 1085 38.13 -5.14 5.46
N THR A 1086 38.65 -4.06 4.88
CA THR A 1086 40.05 -4.00 4.42
C THR A 1086 41.04 -4.07 5.58
N ALA A 1087 42.29 -4.45 5.32
CA ALA A 1087 43.36 -4.43 6.34
C ALA A 1087 43.59 -3.04 6.96
N GLU A 1088 43.34 -1.99 6.17
CA GLU A 1088 43.45 -0.58 6.55
C GLU A 1088 42.26 -0.10 7.41
N GLY A 1089 41.19 -0.88 7.48
CA GLY A 1089 40.01 -0.56 8.30
C GLY A 1089 38.90 0.19 7.55
N LEU A 1090 38.85 0.13 6.22
CA LEU A 1090 37.70 0.57 5.41
C LEU A 1090 36.61 -0.51 5.37
N TRP A 1091 35.39 -0.10 5.70
CA TRP A 1091 34.23 -0.98 5.82
C TRP A 1091 33.26 -0.77 4.68
N ASP A 1092 32.48 -1.81 4.40
CA ASP A 1092 31.39 -1.79 3.41
C ASP A 1092 31.87 -1.37 2.00
N MET A 1093 33.14 -1.62 1.68
CA MET A 1093 33.73 -1.38 0.36
C MET A 1093 33.21 -2.37 -0.70
N ALA A 1094 32.55 -3.46 -0.28
CA ALA A 1094 31.86 -4.37 -1.18
C ALA A 1094 30.45 -4.70 -0.65
N GLY A 1095 29.44 -4.54 -1.50
CA GLY A 1095 28.03 -4.71 -1.16
C GLY A 1095 27.47 -3.50 -0.40
N ASN A 1096 26.29 -3.69 0.20
CA ASN A 1096 25.49 -2.65 0.86
C ASN A 1096 25.04 -1.53 -0.09
N VAL A 1097 25.93 -0.65 -0.57
CA VAL A 1097 25.58 0.42 -1.53
C VAL A 1097 26.69 0.63 -2.56
N TRP A 1098 26.29 0.86 -3.80
CA TRP A 1098 27.18 1.46 -4.79
C TRP A 1098 27.61 2.85 -4.34
N GLU A 1099 28.87 3.20 -4.54
CA GLU A 1099 29.41 4.48 -4.11
C GLU A 1099 29.78 5.36 -5.31
N TRP A 1100 29.26 6.60 -5.35
CA TRP A 1100 29.63 7.59 -6.36
C TRP A 1100 31.12 7.94 -6.31
N CYS A 1101 31.76 7.92 -7.48
CA CYS A 1101 33.10 8.47 -7.70
C CYS A 1101 33.04 9.84 -8.38
N GLU A 1102 34.11 10.61 -8.25
CA GLU A 1102 34.30 11.89 -8.93
C GLU A 1102 34.37 11.74 -10.46
N ASP A 1103 35.04 10.68 -10.93
CA ASP A 1103 35.25 10.40 -12.35
C ASP A 1103 33.95 10.16 -13.14
N ASP A 1104 33.93 10.66 -14.38
CA ASP A 1104 32.98 10.18 -15.37
C ASP A 1104 33.27 8.74 -15.78
N TRP A 1105 32.20 8.00 -16.04
CA TRP A 1105 32.29 6.64 -16.56
C TRP A 1105 32.69 6.63 -18.04
N LYS A 1106 33.55 5.67 -18.40
CA LYS A 1106 33.98 5.38 -19.78
C LYS A 1106 33.97 3.87 -20.01
N GLU A 1107 33.72 3.46 -21.25
CA GLU A 1107 33.57 2.05 -21.66
C GLU A 1107 34.75 1.17 -21.26
N ASP A 1108 36.00 1.63 -21.37
CA ASP A 1108 37.17 0.86 -20.93
C ASP A 1108 38.30 1.75 -20.35
N TYR A 1109 39.36 1.11 -19.82
CA TYR A 1109 40.56 1.80 -19.35
C TYR A 1109 41.57 2.12 -20.46
N ARG A 1110 41.36 1.71 -21.71
CA ARG A 1110 42.37 1.83 -22.80
C ARG A 1110 42.78 3.27 -23.07
N ALA A 1111 41.90 4.22 -22.81
CA ALA A 1111 42.19 5.65 -22.92
C ALA A 1111 43.23 6.19 -21.91
N ARG A 1112 43.66 5.40 -20.91
CA ARG A 1112 44.57 5.82 -19.83
C ARG A 1112 46.05 5.47 -20.05
N GLY A 1113 46.39 4.67 -21.07
CA GLY A 1113 47.76 4.19 -21.33
C GLY A 1113 48.21 3.05 -20.41
N GLU A 1114 49.39 2.46 -20.68
CA GLU A 1114 49.91 1.31 -19.91
C GLU A 1114 50.35 1.66 -18.48
N GLU A 1115 50.75 2.92 -18.25
CA GLU A 1115 51.06 3.48 -16.94
C GLU A 1115 50.36 4.83 -16.76
N ALA A 1116 49.62 4.98 -15.66
CA ALA A 1116 48.95 6.23 -15.30
C ALA A 1116 49.35 6.71 -13.90
N ARG A 1117 49.54 8.02 -13.75
CA ARG A 1117 49.86 8.67 -12.47
C ARG A 1117 48.73 9.62 -12.09
N ASP A 1118 48.17 9.42 -10.90
CA ASP A 1118 47.00 10.14 -10.37
C ASP A 1118 45.89 10.33 -11.43
N PRO A 1119 45.44 9.26 -12.12
CA PRO A 1119 44.54 9.40 -13.25
C PRO A 1119 43.24 10.08 -12.82
N VAL A 1120 42.85 11.09 -13.59
CA VAL A 1120 41.59 11.81 -13.44
C VAL A 1120 40.72 11.47 -14.64
N GLY A 1121 39.60 10.79 -14.41
CA GLY A 1121 38.54 10.69 -15.40
C GLY A 1121 38.07 12.07 -15.78
N ARG A 1122 37.56 12.24 -17.01
CA ARG A 1122 36.86 13.47 -17.40
C ARG A 1122 35.76 13.75 -16.35
N VAL A 1123 35.39 15.01 -16.12
CA VAL A 1123 34.37 15.42 -15.12
C VAL A 1123 33.24 16.26 -15.75
N ASP A 1124 33.09 16.18 -17.08
CA ASP A 1124 32.12 16.95 -17.89
C ASP A 1124 31.07 16.07 -18.61
N GLY A 1125 31.09 14.76 -18.38
CA GLY A 1125 30.23 13.75 -18.97
C GLY A 1125 28.89 13.57 -18.25
N GLU A 1126 27.96 12.86 -18.90
CA GLU A 1126 26.61 12.62 -18.35
C GLU A 1126 26.57 11.46 -17.34
N ASN A 1127 27.48 10.50 -17.46
CA ASN A 1127 27.59 9.31 -16.61
C ASN A 1127 28.79 9.42 -15.67
N ALA A 1128 28.58 9.12 -14.40
CA ALA A 1128 29.60 9.02 -13.37
C ALA A 1128 29.85 7.55 -13.00
N CYS A 1129 31.07 7.27 -12.53
CA CYS A 1129 31.46 5.94 -12.09
C CYS A 1129 30.87 5.63 -10.71
N LEU A 1130 30.47 4.37 -10.54
CA LEU A 1130 30.05 3.74 -9.30
C LEU A 1130 30.94 2.55 -9.01
N ARG A 1131 31.26 2.32 -7.73
CA ARG A 1131 32.08 1.20 -7.25
C ARG A 1131 31.44 0.46 -6.08
N GLY A 1132 31.88 -0.79 -5.84
CA GLY A 1132 31.60 -1.58 -4.64
C GLY A 1132 30.40 -2.54 -4.70
N GLY A 1133 29.43 -2.34 -5.59
CA GLY A 1133 28.20 -3.15 -5.57
C GLY A 1133 27.27 -2.77 -4.42
N SER A 1134 26.02 -3.22 -4.47
CA SER A 1134 24.99 -2.92 -3.47
C SER A 1134 24.35 -4.17 -2.88
N TRP A 1135 23.46 -3.98 -1.90
CA TRP A 1135 22.76 -5.03 -1.15
C TRP A 1135 21.95 -6.01 -2.02
N PHE A 1136 21.57 -5.63 -3.24
CA PHE A 1136 20.86 -6.51 -4.18
C PHE A 1136 21.74 -7.08 -5.29
N ASN A 1137 23.01 -6.66 -5.39
CA ASN A 1137 23.92 -7.22 -6.39
C ASN A 1137 24.34 -8.63 -6.00
N ARG A 1138 24.56 -9.48 -7.00
CA ARG A 1138 25.14 -10.82 -6.81
C ARG A 1138 26.63 -10.74 -6.54
N ALA A 1139 27.22 -11.87 -6.13
CA ALA A 1139 28.65 -11.98 -5.83
C ALA A 1139 29.57 -11.46 -6.95
N ARG A 1140 29.15 -11.53 -8.22
CA ARG A 1140 29.90 -10.99 -9.38
C ARG A 1140 30.08 -9.47 -9.36
N GLY A 1141 29.20 -8.74 -8.68
CA GLY A 1141 29.28 -7.27 -8.56
C GLY A 1141 30.11 -6.78 -7.36
N LEU A 1142 30.70 -7.69 -6.59
CA LEU A 1142 31.48 -7.40 -5.38
C LEU A 1142 33.01 -7.26 -5.56
N PRO A 1143 33.67 -7.82 -6.61
CA PRO A 1143 35.11 -7.62 -6.78
C PRO A 1143 35.47 -6.15 -6.82
N ALA A 1144 36.61 -5.78 -6.23
CA ALA A 1144 37.03 -4.39 -6.10
C ALA A 1144 37.23 -3.68 -7.46
N ALA A 1145 37.58 -4.43 -8.50
CA ALA A 1145 37.72 -3.92 -9.87
C ALA A 1145 36.38 -3.73 -10.60
N CYS A 1146 35.27 -4.24 -10.05
CA CYS A 1146 33.95 -4.08 -10.64
C CYS A 1146 33.54 -2.61 -10.60
N ARG A 1147 33.00 -2.14 -11.72
CA ARG A 1147 32.62 -0.74 -11.94
C ARG A 1147 31.29 -0.68 -12.66
N PHE A 1148 30.56 0.41 -12.43
CA PHE A 1148 29.30 0.62 -13.12
C PHE A 1148 29.14 2.10 -13.50
N GLY A 1149 28.57 2.34 -14.68
CA GLY A 1149 28.31 3.69 -15.18
C GLY A 1149 26.87 4.10 -14.96
N ARG A 1150 26.65 5.20 -14.26
CA ARG A 1150 25.29 5.73 -14.06
C ARG A 1150 25.25 7.23 -14.17
N ARG A 1151 24.13 7.75 -14.69
CA ARG A 1151 23.94 9.19 -14.82
C ARG A 1151 24.02 9.92 -13.48
N ALA A 1152 24.77 11.03 -13.48
CA ALA A 1152 25.05 11.80 -12.27
C ALA A 1152 23.79 12.28 -11.52
N GLY A 1153 22.69 12.57 -12.23
CA GLY A 1153 21.43 13.03 -11.62
C GLY A 1153 20.48 11.93 -11.13
N VAL A 1154 20.81 10.64 -11.28
CA VAL A 1154 19.91 9.54 -10.91
C VAL A 1154 20.02 9.20 -9.44
N ARG A 1155 18.88 8.99 -8.79
CA ARG A 1155 18.78 8.51 -7.41
C ARG A 1155 18.37 7.03 -7.38
N GLY A 1156 19.16 6.17 -6.73
CA GLY A 1156 18.91 4.73 -6.63
C GLY A 1156 18.90 4.20 -5.19
N SER A 1157 18.11 3.16 -4.89
CA SER A 1157 17.93 2.60 -3.53
C SER A 1157 19.12 1.78 -3.02
N GLY A 1158 20.07 1.47 -3.90
CA GLY A 1158 21.36 0.90 -3.54
C GLY A 1158 22.52 1.79 -3.97
N VAL A 1159 22.29 3.10 -4.10
CA VAL A 1159 23.32 4.08 -4.49
C VAL A 1159 23.48 5.12 -3.39
N GLY A 1160 24.67 5.17 -2.81
CA GLY A 1160 25.12 6.15 -1.84
C GLY A 1160 26.50 6.68 -2.24
N PHE A 1161 27.31 7.07 -1.26
CA PHE A 1161 28.66 7.59 -1.51
C PHE A 1161 29.51 7.56 -0.23
N ARG A 1162 30.81 7.77 -0.42
CA ARG A 1162 31.76 8.02 0.66
C ARG A 1162 32.62 9.23 0.33
N CYS A 1163 33.25 9.82 1.34
CA CYS A 1163 34.07 11.02 1.16
C CYS A 1163 35.55 10.65 1.02
N CYS A 1164 36.27 11.44 0.23
CA CYS A 1164 37.71 11.42 0.08
C CYS A 1164 38.29 12.77 0.49
N CYS A 1165 39.43 12.74 1.17
CA CYS A 1165 40.18 13.92 1.58
C CYS A 1165 41.65 13.79 1.16
N VAL A 1166 42.20 14.81 0.51
CA VAL A 1166 43.58 14.81 -0.01
C VAL A 1166 44.21 16.19 0.12
N ALA A 1167 45.53 16.25 0.30
CA ALA A 1167 46.26 17.51 0.39
C ALA A 1167 46.34 18.21 -0.99
N VAL A 1168 46.00 19.50 -1.00
CA VAL A 1168 46.08 20.38 -2.18
C VAL A 1168 47.56 20.64 -2.50
N PRO A 1169 48.00 20.51 -3.77
CA PRO A 1169 49.35 20.91 -4.14
C PRO A 1169 49.54 22.40 -3.86
N ARG A 1170 50.59 22.79 -3.12
CA ARG A 1170 51.07 24.18 -3.18
C ARG A 1170 51.52 24.42 -4.62
N ALA A 1171 50.96 25.43 -5.28
CA ALA A 1171 51.54 25.94 -6.52
C ALA A 1171 53.00 26.30 -6.23
N GLU A 1172 53.95 25.70 -6.93
CA GLU A 1172 55.32 26.20 -6.90
C GLU A 1172 55.28 27.63 -7.47
N PRO A 1173 55.86 28.62 -6.76
CA PRO A 1173 55.76 30.03 -7.13
C PRO A 1173 56.41 30.36 -8.46
#